data_AF-A0A535MPT8-F1
#
_entry.id   AF-A0A535MPT8-F1
#
_cell.length_a   1.000
_cell.length_b   1.000
_cell.length_c   1.000
_cell.angle_alpha   90.00
_cell.angle_beta   90.00
_cell.angle_gamma   90.00
#
_symmetry.space_group_name_H-M   'P 1'
#
loop_
_entity.id
_entity.type
_entity.pdbx_description
1 polymer ?
#
loop_
_entity_poly.entity_id
_entity_poly.type
_entity_poly.pdbx_seq_one_letter_code
_entity_poly.pdbx_strand_id
1 'polypeptide(L)'
;MAPPLHVALVWHMHQPYYKDDLSNTFLLPWVRLRAAKDYYRMAALLDAYPEVKVTFNLVPSLIDQLEDYRSGNASDIYLDLSRRRADELSEEERAFVVRWMTESPSFRRVRDAPRYLELVQKREQAWPKTSAELARLFTDSEVRDLQVWFNLSWIDPHQAETDPTLRELVRKGRDFSEEDKEPILRAQLDLLHRVLGKYQDVQRRGQAELITSPYYHPILPLLCDVASAKETRPDLKLPRRPFAHPEDAAAQLGLALQAHARTFGARPKGLWPPEQAISDPVLDLVSAQGLTWLISDEGLLARSLDTTIGRDGEGRVMRPDVLYSPYRVDRQAPLSAVFRDAKLSNLIGFDYQTYAADQAASDLVGRLHAIRERQDPSAAPLLVTLALDGENCWDFYEANGNAFLAALYARIGKDPDLRLVHISEFLAGNPPGRSMSSVRAGSWIDASLATWVGDNEHNQAWDLLAETRDILAQHKDSPAIEQARREVHIAEGSDWFWWFGRGHDSGMDVIWDNLYRLHLRNAYKLLEQQPRSALFQPIVRPGDTAAAKRPERMISPQLDGTLDESEWTAAGYLDVTALYGAMHPPRGIIRRVWFGRDDAQLYLRLDLSAAATRPADLCIYFSGGAQQPAQAPALAGTAHRADFGFEPAYALSVRLENGRAALALRATRASDGAAPIWTGAATATGDTLALGIPFAALQHDPGETLELVAAVQRGGTVVEQVPPAGSIRVRVPGDIFKGQPPKPLKILLVSAEVAPFAKVGGLADVAGALPKALKQLGHDVRVVMPRYGTIDPERYELKPVVRDLPVPLAQQTISADVLEGRISGGVPVYFIENQQFFGREGMYGFWDDDARFIYFSRAALEMLRPLNFIPDVVHVNDWHTAVIPNMLAKLYATDPAYAEIATVLTIHNLAFQGVFGYGTLHLANLDPWGLIKPGIPGLDDIVNLLGRGLYYADAVNTVSNRYAEEILTAEYGERMDPLLRLYRSKLYGIINGIDYEVFNPATDTNLATRYDIDSIERKVENKLALQKELGLPQRPEAPLIGLISRLYDQKGLDLIANMMWGLMRLDLQLVVLGAGEGRYEDLFRVNARDNPQKLSATIGFKPVLAQHIYAGSDMFLMPSRFEPCGLGQLISLRYGTIPIVRATGGLADTIHDWDPVKQTGNGFVFDAYDHWDLYAQVVRALENFRQPSLWRTLQRNAMMSDVSWANSALQYVRLYQRAMTNHEEAREYAAAPTGPYTW
;
A
#
# COMPACT_ATOMS: atom_id res chain seq x y z
N MET A 1 -9.13 -53.73 -44.35
CA MET A 1 -8.28 -53.09 -43.33
C MET A 1 -8.85 -51.70 -43.07
N ALA A 2 -8.95 -51.27 -41.82
CA ALA A 2 -9.37 -49.91 -41.50
C ALA A 2 -8.33 -48.92 -42.09
N PRO A 3 -8.77 -47.82 -42.75
CA PRO A 3 -7.84 -46.84 -43.29
C PRO A 3 -6.93 -46.26 -42.18
N PRO A 4 -5.75 -45.73 -42.53
CA PRO A 4 -4.92 -45.03 -41.55
C PRO A 4 -5.68 -43.82 -40.99
N LEU A 5 -5.44 -43.51 -39.72
CA LEU A 5 -5.98 -42.32 -39.08
C LEU A 5 -5.13 -41.11 -39.46
N HIS A 6 -5.76 -40.04 -39.92
CA HIS A 6 -5.05 -38.82 -40.25
C HIS A 6 -4.87 -37.97 -39.00
N VAL A 7 -3.67 -37.43 -38.82
CA VAL A 7 -3.33 -36.60 -37.66
C VAL A 7 -2.70 -35.30 -38.16
N ALA A 8 -3.20 -34.17 -37.69
CA ALA A 8 -2.62 -32.86 -37.93
C ALA A 8 -2.02 -32.32 -36.63
N LEU A 9 -0.71 -32.03 -36.64
CA LEU A 9 -0.04 -31.29 -35.58
C LEU A 9 0.02 -29.82 -35.98
N VAL A 10 -0.49 -28.94 -35.12
CA VAL A 10 -0.52 -27.49 -35.35
C VAL A 10 0.10 -26.78 -34.16
N TRP A 11 1.23 -26.11 -34.39
CA TRP A 11 1.95 -25.34 -33.38
C TRP A 11 1.75 -23.85 -33.62
N HIS A 12 1.30 -23.13 -32.60
CA HIS A 12 1.07 -21.70 -32.66
C HIS A 12 2.24 -20.91 -32.09
N MET A 13 2.98 -20.19 -32.94
CA MET A 13 4.12 -19.36 -32.54
C MET A 13 3.67 -17.91 -32.39
N HIS A 14 3.63 -17.44 -31.15
CA HIS A 14 3.07 -16.15 -30.83
C HIS A 14 3.87 -15.40 -29.75
N GLN A 15 4.02 -14.10 -29.94
CA GLN A 15 4.44 -13.17 -28.89
C GLN A 15 3.62 -11.88 -28.99
N PRO A 16 3.23 -11.31 -27.84
CA PRO A 16 2.72 -9.95 -27.76
C PRO A 16 3.64 -8.93 -28.43
N TYR A 17 3.07 -7.77 -28.76
CA TYR A 17 3.85 -6.67 -29.32
C TYR A 17 4.55 -5.88 -28.20
N TYR A 18 5.85 -6.07 -28.03
CA TYR A 18 6.62 -5.54 -26.89
C TYR A 18 7.28 -4.18 -27.12
N LYS A 19 7.16 -3.64 -28.33
CA LYS A 19 7.93 -2.48 -28.79
C LYS A 19 7.13 -1.20 -28.59
N ASP A 20 7.74 -0.19 -27.97
CA ASP A 20 7.26 1.19 -28.11
C ASP A 20 7.74 1.74 -29.46
N ASP A 21 6.80 1.95 -30.38
CA ASP A 21 7.10 2.40 -31.74
C ASP A 21 7.65 3.83 -31.79
N LEU A 22 7.37 4.67 -30.79
CA LEU A 22 7.88 6.04 -30.75
C LEU A 22 9.32 6.09 -30.22
N SER A 23 9.67 5.24 -29.25
CA SER A 23 11.03 5.18 -28.71
C SER A 23 11.93 4.16 -29.42
N ASN A 24 11.35 3.26 -30.23
CA ASN A 24 12.01 2.14 -30.88
C ASN A 24 12.74 1.23 -29.86
N THR A 25 12.12 0.94 -28.73
CA THR A 25 12.71 0.14 -27.64
C THR A 25 11.81 -1.04 -27.30
N PHE A 26 12.41 -2.23 -27.12
CA PHE A 26 11.70 -3.41 -26.63
C PHE A 26 11.72 -3.44 -25.10
N LEU A 27 10.54 -3.49 -24.50
CA LEU A 27 10.41 -3.52 -23.04
C LEU A 27 10.67 -4.91 -22.44
N LEU A 28 10.34 -5.96 -23.20
CA LEU A 28 10.44 -7.35 -22.73
C LEU A 28 11.30 -8.19 -23.68
N PRO A 29 12.04 -9.19 -23.17
CA PRO A 29 13.07 -9.90 -23.92
C PRO A 29 12.53 -11.13 -24.67
N TRP A 30 11.24 -11.42 -24.54
CA TRP A 30 10.68 -12.74 -24.85
C TRP A 30 10.77 -13.10 -26.33
N VAL A 31 10.72 -12.13 -27.26
CA VAL A 31 10.99 -12.39 -28.69
C VAL A 31 12.40 -12.96 -28.89
N ARG A 32 13.42 -12.35 -28.29
CA ARG A 32 14.81 -12.83 -28.38
C ARG A 32 14.99 -14.18 -27.70
N LEU A 33 14.51 -14.30 -26.47
CA LEU A 33 14.74 -15.49 -25.66
C LEU A 33 14.00 -16.73 -26.21
N ARG A 34 12.75 -16.59 -26.65
CA ARG A 34 11.99 -17.67 -27.32
C ARG A 34 12.57 -18.03 -28.68
N ALA A 35 13.08 -17.05 -29.43
CA ALA A 35 13.73 -17.30 -30.72
C ALA A 35 15.02 -18.13 -30.58
N ALA A 36 15.84 -17.83 -29.56
CA ALA A 36 17.07 -18.55 -29.24
C ALA A 36 16.84 -19.97 -28.68
N LYS A 37 15.59 -20.32 -28.39
CA LYS A 37 15.22 -21.53 -27.67
C LYS A 37 14.23 -22.39 -28.43
N ASP A 38 12.99 -21.92 -28.56
CA ASP A 38 11.84 -22.71 -29.00
C ASP A 38 11.62 -22.57 -30.52
N TYR A 39 11.49 -21.32 -31.00
CA TYR A 39 10.99 -21.05 -32.36
C TYR A 39 11.89 -21.57 -33.46
N TYR A 40 13.21 -21.45 -33.30
CA TYR A 40 14.15 -22.04 -34.24
C TYR A 40 14.16 -23.58 -34.13
N ARG A 41 14.24 -24.10 -32.90
CA ARG A 41 14.50 -25.51 -32.66
C ARG A 41 13.36 -26.41 -33.11
N MET A 42 12.11 -26.02 -32.88
CA MET A 42 10.95 -26.85 -33.26
C MET A 42 10.88 -27.10 -34.76
N ALA A 43 11.16 -26.08 -35.59
CA ALA A 43 11.27 -26.26 -37.03
C ALA A 43 12.54 -27.04 -37.42
N ALA A 44 13.65 -26.83 -36.71
CA ALA A 44 14.91 -27.56 -36.97
C ALA A 44 14.85 -29.05 -36.67
N LEU A 45 14.05 -29.49 -35.70
CA LEU A 45 13.86 -30.92 -35.41
C LEU A 45 13.37 -31.72 -36.63
N LEU A 46 12.62 -31.10 -37.53
CA LEU A 46 12.14 -31.74 -38.76
C LEU A 46 13.27 -32.17 -39.70
N ASP A 47 14.49 -31.67 -39.54
CA ASP A 47 15.64 -32.10 -40.34
C ASP A 47 15.94 -33.60 -40.19
N ALA A 48 15.66 -34.17 -39.02
CA ALA A 48 15.87 -35.59 -38.75
C ALA A 48 14.70 -36.48 -39.20
N TYR A 49 13.56 -35.90 -39.62
CA TYR A 49 12.31 -36.62 -39.89
C TYR A 49 11.67 -36.15 -41.21
N PRO A 50 12.25 -36.49 -42.38
CA PRO A 50 11.81 -35.98 -43.69
C PRO A 50 10.36 -36.34 -44.05
N GLU A 51 9.82 -37.42 -43.50
CA GLU A 51 8.46 -37.89 -43.70
C GLU A 51 7.40 -37.18 -42.84
N VAL A 52 7.84 -36.47 -41.79
CA VAL A 52 6.95 -35.81 -40.83
C VAL A 52 6.43 -34.50 -41.40
N LYS A 53 5.10 -34.34 -41.32
CA LYS A 53 4.37 -33.15 -41.75
C LYS A 53 3.74 -32.45 -40.56
N VAL A 54 3.99 -31.15 -40.45
CA VAL A 54 3.53 -30.30 -39.34
C VAL A 54 2.97 -28.99 -39.90
N THR A 55 1.99 -28.42 -39.22
CA THR A 55 1.48 -27.08 -39.51
C THR A 55 2.02 -26.11 -38.47
N PHE A 56 2.53 -24.96 -38.90
CA PHE A 56 2.98 -23.90 -38.01
C PHE A 56 2.20 -22.63 -38.29
N ASN A 57 1.65 -22.04 -37.24
CA ASN A 57 1.19 -20.67 -37.29
C ASN A 57 2.30 -19.72 -36.83
N LEU A 58 2.56 -18.67 -37.59
CA LEU A 58 3.40 -17.56 -37.13
C LEU A 58 2.58 -16.28 -37.17
N VAL A 59 2.44 -15.65 -36.00
CA VAL A 59 1.70 -14.39 -35.89
C VAL A 59 2.50 -13.26 -36.56
N PRO A 60 1.88 -12.43 -37.42
CA PRO A 60 2.60 -11.38 -38.14
C PRO A 60 3.34 -10.38 -37.24
N SER A 61 2.77 -9.98 -36.11
CA SER A 61 3.43 -9.11 -35.14
C SER A 61 4.72 -9.71 -34.56
N LEU A 62 4.80 -11.03 -34.40
CA LEU A 62 6.04 -11.72 -34.01
C LEU A 62 7.09 -11.66 -35.15
N ILE A 63 6.66 -11.85 -36.40
CA ILE A 63 7.55 -11.77 -37.57
C ILE A 63 8.19 -10.38 -37.67
N ASP A 64 7.41 -9.32 -37.52
CA ASP A 64 7.94 -7.95 -37.54
C ASP A 64 8.97 -7.72 -36.42
N GLN A 65 8.69 -8.21 -35.21
CA GLN A 65 9.61 -8.08 -34.09
C GLN A 65 10.92 -8.87 -34.32
N LEU A 66 10.87 -10.06 -34.94
CA LEU A 66 12.06 -10.82 -35.32
C LEU A 66 12.91 -10.07 -36.37
N GLU A 67 12.24 -9.44 -37.33
CA GLU A 67 12.90 -8.62 -38.36
C GLU A 67 13.54 -7.36 -37.79
N ASP A 68 12.90 -6.72 -36.81
CA ASP A 68 13.46 -5.58 -36.09
C ASP A 68 14.81 -5.91 -35.44
N TYR A 69 14.90 -7.04 -34.71
CA TYR A 69 16.18 -7.52 -34.17
C TYR A 69 17.20 -7.84 -35.27
N ARG A 70 16.76 -8.48 -36.37
CA ARG A 70 17.62 -8.83 -37.50
C ARG A 70 18.22 -7.62 -38.19
N SER A 71 17.51 -6.50 -38.21
CA SER A 71 18.00 -5.24 -38.80
C SER A 71 19.15 -4.60 -38.01
N GLY A 72 19.41 -5.05 -36.77
CA GLY A 72 20.41 -4.49 -35.87
C GLY A 72 20.01 -3.17 -35.20
N ASN A 73 18.79 -2.67 -35.46
CA ASN A 73 18.29 -1.40 -34.94
C ASN A 73 17.37 -1.56 -33.71
N ALA A 74 17.25 -2.77 -33.17
CA ALA A 74 16.43 -3.07 -32.02
C ALA A 74 17.24 -3.77 -30.92
N SER A 75 16.96 -3.40 -29.68
CA SER A 75 17.48 -4.04 -28.47
C SER A 75 16.39 -4.08 -27.41
N ASP A 76 16.47 -5.07 -26.52
CA ASP A 76 15.69 -5.11 -25.28
C ASP A 76 16.53 -4.71 -24.08
N ILE A 77 15.84 -4.22 -23.05
CA ILE A 77 16.45 -3.78 -21.79
C ILE A 77 17.30 -4.88 -21.15
N TYR A 78 16.90 -6.14 -21.24
CA TYR A 78 17.65 -7.26 -20.64
C TYR A 78 18.95 -7.51 -21.39
N LEU A 79 18.94 -7.41 -22.72
CA LEU A 79 20.14 -7.51 -23.56
C LEU A 79 21.11 -6.37 -23.26
N ASP A 80 20.62 -5.14 -23.19
CA ASP A 80 21.45 -3.96 -22.92
C ASP A 80 22.08 -4.02 -21.51
N LEU A 81 21.30 -4.40 -20.50
CA LEU A 81 21.82 -4.60 -19.14
C LEU A 81 22.76 -5.81 -19.06
N SER A 82 22.53 -6.87 -19.84
CA SER A 82 23.44 -8.03 -19.88
C SER A 82 24.79 -7.68 -20.49
N ARG A 83 24.86 -6.75 -21.46
CA ARG A 83 26.11 -6.30 -22.08
C ARG A 83 26.98 -5.45 -21.15
N ARG A 84 26.37 -4.74 -20.20
CA ARG A 84 27.09 -3.88 -19.26
C ARG A 84 27.86 -4.68 -18.22
N ARG A 85 28.99 -4.13 -17.80
CA ARG A 85 29.79 -4.72 -16.73
C ARG A 85 29.04 -4.64 -15.41
N ALA A 86 29.16 -5.67 -14.57
CA ALA A 86 28.39 -5.74 -13.33
C ALA A 86 28.79 -4.64 -12.32
N ASP A 87 30.05 -4.18 -12.36
CA ASP A 87 30.60 -3.11 -11.52
C ASP A 87 30.22 -1.69 -11.99
N GLU A 88 29.67 -1.56 -13.20
CA GLU A 88 29.25 -0.27 -13.78
C GLU A 88 27.74 -0.03 -13.70
N LEU A 89 26.95 -1.00 -13.20
CA LEU A 89 25.51 -0.86 -13.06
C LEU A 89 25.14 0.10 -11.92
N SER A 90 24.19 1.00 -12.16
CA SER A 90 23.61 1.85 -11.11
C SER A 90 22.84 1.01 -10.07
N GLU A 91 22.49 1.60 -8.93
CA GLU A 91 21.69 0.92 -7.90
C GLU A 91 20.34 0.43 -8.48
N GLU A 92 19.67 1.25 -9.29
CA GLU A 92 18.41 0.90 -9.94
C GLU A 92 18.56 -0.22 -10.98
N GLU A 93 19.63 -0.18 -11.77
CA GLU A 93 19.92 -1.17 -12.80
C GLU A 93 20.27 -2.53 -12.18
N ARG A 94 21.05 -2.54 -11.10
CA ARG A 94 21.30 -3.75 -10.30
C ARG A 94 19.99 -4.30 -9.75
N ALA A 95 19.14 -3.44 -9.18
CA ALA A 95 17.86 -3.87 -8.65
C ALA A 95 16.97 -4.49 -9.73
N PHE A 96 16.98 -3.94 -10.95
CA PHE A 96 16.28 -4.51 -12.10
C PHE A 96 16.81 -5.90 -12.46
N VAL A 97 18.14 -6.02 -12.66
CA VAL A 97 18.78 -7.31 -13.01
C VAL A 97 18.44 -8.36 -11.97
N VAL A 98 18.61 -8.04 -10.69
CA VAL A 98 18.33 -8.98 -9.59
C VAL A 98 16.86 -9.37 -9.53
N ARG A 99 15.94 -8.42 -9.73
CA ARG A 99 14.50 -8.68 -9.67
C ARG A 99 14.03 -9.56 -10.81
N TRP A 100 14.47 -9.28 -12.03
CA TRP A 100 13.86 -9.83 -13.23
C TRP A 100 14.67 -10.91 -13.94
N MET A 101 15.96 -11.05 -13.64
CA MET A 101 16.79 -12.17 -14.11
C MET A 101 16.85 -13.31 -13.10
N THR A 102 16.01 -13.28 -12.05
CA THR A 102 15.79 -14.39 -11.12
C THR A 102 14.45 -15.07 -11.40
N GLU A 103 14.50 -16.03 -12.31
CA GLU A 103 13.34 -16.84 -12.73
C GLU A 103 12.88 -17.81 -11.64
N SER A 104 11.63 -18.30 -11.74
CA SER A 104 11.07 -19.24 -10.76
C SER A 104 11.91 -20.51 -10.59
N PRO A 105 12.16 -20.98 -9.34
CA PRO A 105 12.77 -22.27 -9.08
C PRO A 105 11.99 -23.46 -9.63
N SER A 106 10.71 -23.29 -9.99
CA SER A 106 9.90 -24.37 -10.58
C SER A 106 10.34 -24.74 -11.99
N PHE A 107 10.96 -23.82 -12.73
CA PHE A 107 11.42 -24.07 -14.08
C PHE A 107 12.58 -25.07 -14.09
N ARG A 108 12.48 -26.11 -14.93
CA ARG A 108 13.50 -27.15 -15.00
C ARG A 108 14.87 -26.58 -15.40
N ARG A 109 14.91 -25.61 -16.32
CA ARG A 109 16.14 -24.91 -16.72
C ARG A 109 16.89 -24.22 -15.57
N VAL A 110 16.17 -23.76 -14.55
CA VAL A 110 16.76 -23.16 -13.34
C VAL A 110 17.27 -24.26 -12.41
N ARG A 111 16.47 -25.31 -12.18
CA ARG A 111 16.83 -26.44 -11.30
C ARG A 111 18.05 -27.23 -11.78
N ASP A 112 18.19 -27.38 -13.09
CA ASP A 112 19.28 -28.13 -13.72
C ASP A 112 20.61 -27.34 -13.72
N ALA A 113 20.60 -26.05 -13.33
CA ALA A 113 21.77 -25.19 -13.21
C ALA A 113 22.03 -24.81 -11.73
N PRO A 114 22.90 -25.56 -11.00
CA PRO A 114 23.04 -25.40 -9.54
C PRO A 114 23.37 -23.98 -9.08
N ARG A 115 24.26 -23.29 -9.81
CA ARG A 115 24.65 -21.92 -9.48
C ARG A 115 23.52 -20.92 -9.76
N TYR A 116 22.72 -21.13 -10.81
CA TYR A 116 21.58 -20.27 -11.08
C TYR A 116 20.50 -20.44 -10.00
N LEU A 117 20.20 -21.68 -9.63
CA LEU A 117 19.26 -22.00 -8.55
C LEU A 117 19.71 -21.39 -7.21
N GLU A 118 21.00 -21.45 -6.88
CA GLU A 118 21.57 -20.83 -5.67
C GLU A 118 21.26 -19.32 -5.62
N LEU A 119 21.47 -18.60 -6.73
CA LEU A 119 21.24 -17.16 -6.81
C LEU A 119 19.74 -16.81 -6.72
N VAL A 120 18.87 -17.58 -7.38
CA VAL A 120 17.41 -17.42 -7.27
C VAL A 120 16.95 -17.63 -5.82
N GLN A 121 17.39 -18.73 -5.18
CA GLN A 121 17.05 -19.04 -3.79
C GLN A 121 17.58 -17.98 -2.83
N LYS A 122 18.77 -17.42 -3.06
CA LYS A 122 19.30 -16.31 -2.27
C LYS A 122 18.35 -15.10 -2.31
N ARG A 123 17.78 -14.76 -3.47
CA ARG A 123 16.78 -13.68 -3.59
C ARG A 123 15.50 -13.99 -2.84
N GLU A 124 14.97 -15.19 -2.99
CA GLU A 124 13.73 -15.62 -2.33
C GLU A 124 13.88 -15.64 -0.80
N GLN A 125 15.02 -16.11 -0.30
CA GLN A 125 15.33 -16.17 1.14
C GLN A 125 15.54 -14.78 1.76
N ALA A 126 16.17 -13.86 1.02
CA ALA A 126 16.44 -12.51 1.51
C ALA A 126 15.20 -11.61 1.58
N TRP A 127 14.15 -11.93 0.79
CA TRP A 127 12.90 -11.18 0.71
C TRP A 127 13.08 -9.64 0.69
N PRO A 128 13.87 -9.08 -0.24
CA PRO A 128 14.15 -7.65 -0.28
C PRO A 128 12.87 -6.85 -0.61
N LYS A 129 12.54 -5.88 0.23
CA LYS A 129 11.34 -5.03 0.17
C LYS A 129 11.57 -3.75 -0.65
N THR A 130 12.82 -3.33 -0.83
CA THR A 130 13.15 -2.09 -1.58
C THR A 130 14.11 -2.35 -2.74
N SER A 131 14.13 -1.44 -3.72
CA SER A 131 15.12 -1.47 -4.81
C SER A 131 16.56 -1.35 -4.29
N ALA A 132 16.78 -0.57 -3.23
CA ALA A 132 18.09 -0.44 -2.60
C ALA A 132 18.57 -1.76 -1.95
N GLU A 133 17.66 -2.49 -1.30
CA GLU A 133 17.96 -3.83 -0.77
C GLU A 133 18.28 -4.83 -1.89
N LEU A 134 17.49 -4.83 -2.97
CA LEU A 134 17.76 -5.67 -4.15
C LEU A 134 19.14 -5.38 -4.75
N ALA A 135 19.49 -4.10 -4.90
CA ALA A 135 20.75 -3.69 -5.51
C ALA A 135 21.98 -4.14 -4.72
N ARG A 136 21.86 -4.19 -3.38
CA ARG A 136 22.94 -4.54 -2.44
C ARG A 136 22.99 -6.03 -2.10
N LEU A 137 21.98 -6.81 -2.50
CA LEU A 137 21.85 -8.21 -2.14
C LEU A 137 22.93 -9.11 -2.75
N PHE A 138 23.38 -8.78 -3.96
CA PHE A 138 24.37 -9.54 -4.70
C PHE A 138 25.66 -8.75 -4.87
N THR A 139 26.79 -9.43 -4.70
CA THR A 139 28.12 -8.93 -5.07
C THR A 139 28.24 -8.80 -6.60
N ASP A 140 29.21 -8.04 -7.08
CA ASP A 140 29.42 -7.86 -8.53
C ASP A 140 29.67 -9.18 -9.27
N SER A 141 30.39 -10.11 -8.63
CA SER A 141 30.60 -11.45 -9.18
C SER A 141 29.31 -12.26 -9.26
N GLU A 142 28.42 -12.12 -8.28
CA GLU A 142 27.13 -12.83 -8.30
C GLU A 142 26.14 -12.21 -9.30
N VAL A 143 26.12 -10.88 -9.44
CA VAL A 143 25.34 -10.19 -10.49
C VAL A 143 25.83 -10.64 -11.87
N ARG A 144 27.14 -10.76 -12.06
CA ARG A 144 27.72 -11.29 -13.30
C ARG A 144 27.33 -12.75 -13.56
N ASP A 145 27.45 -13.62 -12.56
CA ASP A 145 27.01 -15.02 -12.67
C ASP A 145 25.52 -15.10 -13.02
N LEU A 146 24.69 -14.21 -12.45
CA LEU A 146 23.26 -14.13 -12.73
C LEU A 146 22.98 -13.73 -14.20
N GLN A 147 23.65 -12.68 -14.70
CA GLN A 147 23.52 -12.25 -16.10
C GLN A 147 23.91 -13.36 -17.09
N VAL A 148 24.99 -14.10 -16.78
CA VAL A 148 25.44 -15.23 -17.59
C VAL A 148 24.42 -16.37 -17.56
N TRP A 149 24.01 -16.83 -16.39
CA TRP A 149 23.11 -17.97 -16.27
C TRP A 149 21.70 -17.69 -16.78
N PHE A 150 21.17 -16.48 -16.56
CA PHE A 150 19.88 -16.08 -17.13
C PHE A 150 19.91 -16.27 -18.65
N ASN A 151 20.85 -15.64 -19.36
CA ASN A 151 20.91 -15.72 -20.82
C ASN A 151 21.27 -17.13 -21.32
N LEU A 152 22.21 -17.83 -20.66
CA LEU A 152 22.62 -19.18 -21.06
C LEU A 152 21.46 -20.18 -20.93
N SER A 153 20.63 -20.06 -19.89
CA SER A 153 19.45 -20.93 -19.67
C SER A 153 18.34 -20.76 -20.71
N TRP A 154 18.39 -19.66 -21.48
CA TRP A 154 17.46 -19.34 -22.56
C TRP A 154 18.00 -19.69 -23.96
N ILE A 155 19.08 -20.49 -24.02
CA ILE A 155 19.52 -21.11 -25.28
C ILE A 155 19.01 -22.55 -25.32
N ASP A 156 18.57 -23.02 -26.49
CA ASP A 156 18.21 -24.42 -26.72
C ASP A 156 19.29 -25.38 -26.15
N PRO A 157 18.93 -26.37 -25.30
CA PRO A 157 19.90 -27.28 -24.70
C PRO A 157 20.78 -28.00 -25.72
N HIS A 158 20.23 -28.39 -26.87
CA HIS A 158 21.03 -29.04 -27.91
C HIS A 158 22.08 -28.09 -28.51
N GLN A 159 21.75 -26.82 -28.73
CA GLN A 159 22.74 -25.82 -29.12
C GLN A 159 23.81 -25.59 -28.03
N ALA A 160 23.40 -25.52 -26.76
CA ALA A 160 24.33 -25.36 -25.63
C ALA A 160 25.31 -26.53 -25.49
N GLU A 161 24.90 -27.76 -25.85
CA GLU A 161 25.73 -28.96 -25.82
C GLU A 161 26.64 -29.12 -27.05
N THR A 162 26.16 -28.70 -28.22
CA THR A 162 26.87 -28.90 -29.49
C THR A 162 27.86 -27.78 -29.81
N ASP A 163 27.61 -26.56 -29.34
CA ASP A 163 28.55 -25.45 -29.44
C ASP A 163 29.70 -25.62 -28.45
N PRO A 164 30.97 -25.76 -28.91
CA PRO A 164 32.10 -25.98 -28.02
C PRO A 164 32.31 -24.86 -26.99
N THR A 165 32.01 -23.62 -27.35
CA THR A 165 32.18 -22.45 -26.49
C THR A 165 31.09 -22.41 -25.43
N LEU A 166 29.81 -22.58 -25.80
CA LEU A 166 28.72 -22.60 -24.83
C LEU A 166 28.84 -23.80 -23.88
N ARG A 167 29.22 -24.98 -24.38
CA ARG A 167 29.43 -26.18 -23.55
C ARG A 167 30.51 -25.95 -22.50
N GLU A 168 31.58 -25.26 -22.85
CA GLU A 168 32.63 -24.92 -21.90
C GLU A 168 32.14 -23.93 -20.82
N LEU A 169 31.28 -22.97 -21.18
CA LEU A 169 30.65 -22.07 -20.21
C LEU A 169 29.68 -22.79 -19.27
N VAL A 170 28.88 -23.73 -19.78
CA VAL A 170 28.05 -24.62 -18.95
C VAL A 170 28.92 -25.43 -17.98
N ARG A 171 30.06 -25.96 -18.45
CA ARG A 171 31.01 -26.74 -17.64
C ARG A 171 31.70 -25.87 -16.57
N LYS A 172 32.03 -24.63 -16.90
CA LYS A 172 32.62 -23.66 -15.97
C LYS A 172 31.69 -23.40 -14.79
N GLY A 173 30.41 -23.20 -15.06
CA GLY A 173 29.31 -23.23 -14.11
C GLY A 173 29.23 -22.10 -13.06
N ARG A 174 30.34 -21.45 -12.72
CA ARG A 174 30.41 -20.32 -11.79
C ARG A 174 31.65 -19.46 -12.04
N ASP A 175 31.74 -18.32 -11.34
CA ASP A 175 32.91 -17.43 -11.35
C ASP A 175 33.26 -16.98 -12.78
N PHE A 176 32.22 -16.57 -13.53
CA PHE A 176 32.37 -16.11 -14.91
C PHE A 176 33.18 -14.81 -14.97
N SER A 177 33.80 -14.52 -16.12
CA SER A 177 34.40 -13.22 -16.43
C SER A 177 33.46 -12.37 -17.29
N GLU A 178 33.76 -11.09 -17.47
CA GLU A 178 32.91 -10.20 -18.30
C GLU A 178 32.94 -10.64 -19.77
N GLU A 179 34.06 -11.21 -20.23
CA GLU A 179 34.24 -11.73 -21.58
C GLU A 179 33.39 -12.98 -21.87
N ASP A 180 32.98 -13.72 -20.82
CA ASP A 180 32.14 -14.90 -20.96
C ASP A 180 30.69 -14.58 -21.41
N LYS A 181 30.26 -13.32 -21.28
CA LYS A 181 28.90 -12.88 -21.64
C LYS A 181 28.69 -12.85 -23.16
N GLU A 182 29.67 -12.33 -23.90
CA GLU A 182 29.55 -12.03 -25.33
C GLU A 182 29.25 -13.28 -26.19
N PRO A 183 29.91 -14.45 -26.01
CA PRO A 183 29.57 -15.66 -26.76
C PRO A 183 28.12 -16.10 -26.60
N ILE A 184 27.54 -15.92 -25.41
CA ILE A 184 26.16 -16.32 -25.10
C ILE A 184 25.18 -15.39 -25.82
N LEU A 185 25.38 -14.08 -25.69
CA LEU A 185 24.52 -13.07 -26.32
C LEU A 185 24.58 -13.17 -27.85
N ARG A 186 25.76 -13.43 -28.40
CA ARG A 186 25.93 -13.68 -29.84
C ARG A 186 25.17 -14.91 -30.30
N ALA A 187 25.29 -16.02 -29.59
CA ALA A 187 24.58 -17.26 -29.95
C ALA A 187 23.06 -17.06 -29.95
N GLN A 188 22.50 -16.30 -29.00
CA GLN A 188 21.07 -15.99 -28.99
C GLN A 188 20.64 -15.19 -30.23
N LEU A 189 21.40 -14.14 -30.60
CA LEU A 189 21.10 -13.33 -31.78
C LEU A 189 21.26 -14.14 -33.08
N ASP A 190 22.28 -14.99 -33.17
CA ASP A 190 22.51 -15.85 -34.33
C ASP A 190 21.36 -16.86 -34.54
N LEU A 191 20.83 -17.45 -33.46
CA LEU A 191 19.66 -18.32 -33.53
C LEU A 191 18.40 -17.55 -33.95
N LEU A 192 18.19 -16.35 -33.37
CA LEU A 192 17.08 -15.49 -33.75
C LEU A 192 17.08 -15.18 -35.25
N HIS A 193 18.24 -14.81 -35.81
CA HIS A 193 18.37 -14.48 -37.24
C HIS A 193 18.03 -15.67 -38.16
N ARG A 194 18.08 -16.90 -37.66
CA ARG A 194 17.83 -18.13 -38.43
C ARG A 194 16.37 -18.57 -38.41
N VAL A 195 15.53 -18.03 -37.52
CA VAL A 195 14.13 -18.47 -37.32
C VAL A 195 13.34 -18.46 -38.63
N LEU A 196 13.15 -17.28 -39.24
CA LEU A 196 12.30 -17.15 -40.43
C LEU A 196 12.83 -17.95 -41.62
N GLY A 197 14.15 -17.95 -41.82
CA GLY A 197 14.81 -18.73 -42.86
C GLY A 197 14.58 -20.24 -42.69
N LYS A 198 14.51 -20.72 -41.43
CA LYS A 198 14.23 -22.12 -41.14
C LYS A 198 12.81 -22.52 -41.48
N TYR A 199 11.82 -21.69 -41.14
CA TYR A 199 10.42 -21.93 -41.52
C TYR A 199 10.22 -21.96 -43.04
N GLN A 200 10.83 -21.02 -43.76
CA GLN A 200 10.83 -21.04 -45.23
C GLN A 200 11.45 -22.34 -45.79
N ASP A 201 12.52 -22.83 -45.17
CA ASP A 201 13.21 -24.05 -45.59
C ASP A 201 12.36 -25.31 -45.40
N VAL A 202 11.75 -25.50 -44.23
CA VAL A 202 10.85 -26.65 -43.99
C VAL A 202 9.56 -26.58 -44.82
N GLN A 203 9.09 -25.37 -45.16
CA GLN A 203 7.97 -25.17 -46.09
C GLN A 203 8.35 -25.59 -47.51
N ARG A 204 9.52 -25.16 -48.02
CA ARG A 204 10.00 -25.54 -49.37
C ARG A 204 10.20 -27.05 -49.51
N ARG A 205 10.60 -27.73 -48.43
CA ARG A 205 10.72 -29.19 -48.38
C ARG A 205 9.38 -29.93 -48.29
N GLY A 206 8.26 -29.21 -48.13
CA GLY A 206 6.93 -29.78 -47.98
C GLY A 206 6.71 -30.46 -46.63
N GLN A 207 7.57 -30.22 -45.64
CA GLN A 207 7.40 -30.73 -44.27
C GLN A 207 6.49 -29.81 -43.45
N ALA A 208 6.49 -28.50 -43.74
CA ALA A 208 5.66 -27.53 -43.04
C ALA A 208 4.58 -26.91 -43.94
N GLU A 209 3.35 -26.84 -43.44
CA GLU A 209 2.36 -25.86 -43.89
C GLU A 209 2.46 -24.64 -42.97
N LEU A 210 2.70 -23.46 -43.53
CA LEU A 210 2.71 -22.20 -42.78
C LEU A 210 1.35 -21.51 -42.92
N ILE A 211 0.76 -21.18 -41.78
CA ILE A 211 -0.52 -20.46 -41.67
C ILE A 211 -0.32 -19.15 -40.90
N THR A 212 -1.38 -18.36 -40.79
CA THR A 212 -1.34 -17.06 -40.12
C THR A 212 -2.49 -16.86 -39.13
N SER A 213 -2.36 -15.80 -38.34
CA SER A 213 -3.38 -15.20 -37.48
C SER A 213 -3.58 -13.75 -37.91
N PRO A 214 -4.67 -13.08 -37.51
CA PRO A 214 -4.80 -11.63 -37.70
C PRO A 214 -3.62 -10.90 -37.03
N TYR A 215 -3.27 -9.74 -37.57
CA TYR A 215 -1.92 -9.17 -37.46
C TYR A 215 -1.35 -9.06 -36.04
N TYR A 216 -2.11 -8.43 -35.13
CA TYR A 216 -1.73 -8.21 -33.73
C TYR A 216 -2.48 -9.15 -32.78
N HIS A 217 -2.94 -10.29 -33.29
CA HIS A 217 -3.57 -11.35 -32.50
C HIS A 217 -4.84 -10.93 -31.70
N PRO A 218 -5.81 -10.16 -32.25
CA PRO A 218 -7.04 -9.80 -31.55
C PRO A 218 -8.05 -10.95 -31.42
N ILE A 219 -8.87 -10.95 -30.35
CA ILE A 219 -10.04 -11.83 -30.24
C ILE A 219 -11.11 -11.40 -31.25
N LEU A 220 -11.07 -11.97 -32.46
CA LEU A 220 -11.91 -11.54 -33.58
C LEU A 220 -13.41 -11.44 -33.27
N PRO A 221 -14.04 -12.37 -32.51
CA PRO A 221 -15.45 -12.22 -32.16
C PRO A 221 -15.73 -10.95 -31.35
N LEU A 222 -14.87 -10.60 -30.39
CA LEU A 222 -15.01 -9.40 -29.56
C LEU A 222 -14.70 -8.12 -30.34
N LEU A 223 -13.77 -8.18 -31.30
CA LEU A 223 -13.52 -7.05 -32.20
C LEU A 223 -14.71 -6.79 -33.13
N CYS A 224 -15.36 -7.85 -33.64
CA CYS A 224 -16.58 -7.72 -34.44
C CYS A 224 -17.74 -7.12 -33.62
N ASP A 225 -17.98 -7.68 -32.42
CA ASP A 225 -18.95 -7.15 -31.45
C ASP A 225 -18.66 -7.75 -30.07
N VAL A 226 -18.31 -6.91 -29.09
CA VAL A 226 -18.08 -7.34 -27.70
C VAL A 226 -19.34 -7.99 -27.08
N ALA A 227 -20.53 -7.63 -27.56
CA ALA A 227 -21.77 -8.26 -27.10
C ALA A 227 -21.88 -9.75 -27.44
N SER A 228 -21.07 -10.26 -28.38
CA SER A 228 -21.00 -11.69 -28.71
C SER A 228 -20.66 -12.57 -27.50
N ALA A 229 -19.96 -12.02 -26.48
CA ALA A 229 -19.70 -12.74 -25.23
C ALA A 229 -20.98 -13.16 -24.47
N LYS A 230 -22.08 -12.41 -24.65
CA LYS A 230 -23.37 -12.75 -24.02
C LYS A 230 -24.07 -13.95 -24.65
N GLU A 231 -23.66 -14.39 -25.84
CA GLU A 231 -24.22 -15.61 -26.46
C GLU A 231 -23.98 -16.86 -25.61
N THR A 232 -22.86 -16.87 -24.88
CA THR A 232 -22.44 -17.99 -24.03
C THR A 232 -22.57 -17.67 -22.55
N ARG A 233 -22.45 -16.40 -22.16
CA ARG A 233 -22.60 -15.95 -20.78
C ARG A 233 -23.51 -14.72 -20.70
N PRO A 234 -24.85 -14.91 -20.68
CA PRO A 234 -25.82 -13.80 -20.64
C PRO A 234 -25.68 -12.91 -19.40
N ASP A 235 -25.10 -13.44 -18.33
CA ASP A 235 -24.87 -12.78 -17.04
C ASP A 235 -23.68 -11.80 -17.04
N LEU A 236 -22.84 -11.80 -18.09
CA LEU A 236 -21.68 -10.90 -18.16
C LEU A 236 -22.11 -9.43 -18.16
N LYS A 237 -21.41 -8.66 -17.33
CA LYS A 237 -21.43 -7.20 -17.42
C LYS A 237 -20.51 -6.83 -18.56
N LEU A 238 -21.05 -6.20 -19.58
CA LEU A 238 -20.27 -5.72 -20.73
C LEU A 238 -19.69 -4.33 -20.46
N PRO A 239 -18.69 -3.87 -21.24
CA PRO A 239 -18.24 -2.49 -21.22
C PRO A 239 -19.40 -1.50 -21.38
N ARG A 240 -19.21 -0.29 -20.84
CA ARG A 240 -20.24 0.75 -20.88
C ARG A 240 -20.43 1.29 -22.28
N ARG A 241 -19.32 1.40 -23.03
CA ARG A 241 -19.30 1.78 -24.44
C ARG A 241 -19.45 0.53 -25.29
N PRO A 242 -20.42 0.49 -26.21
CA PRO A 242 -20.45 -0.53 -27.24
C PRO A 242 -19.14 -0.49 -28.03
N PHE A 243 -18.58 -1.65 -28.31
CA PHE A 243 -17.41 -1.80 -29.18
C PHE A 243 -17.73 -2.89 -30.20
N ALA A 244 -17.82 -2.47 -31.46
CA ALA A 244 -18.18 -3.33 -32.59
C ALA A 244 -17.54 -2.78 -33.86
N HIS A 245 -16.36 -3.30 -34.19
CA HIS A 245 -15.52 -2.86 -35.31
C HIS A 245 -15.12 -4.04 -36.20
N PRO A 246 -16.07 -4.68 -36.91
CA PRO A 246 -15.77 -5.76 -37.84
C PRO A 246 -14.84 -5.30 -38.99
N GLU A 247 -14.76 -4.00 -39.27
CA GLU A 247 -13.81 -3.43 -40.22
C GLU A 247 -12.35 -3.55 -39.75
N ASP A 248 -12.08 -3.43 -38.45
CA ASP A 248 -10.73 -3.60 -37.89
C ASP A 248 -10.34 -5.07 -37.92
N ALA A 249 -11.28 -5.98 -37.59
CA ALA A 249 -11.10 -7.42 -37.77
C ALA A 249 -10.75 -7.78 -39.23
N ALA A 250 -11.46 -7.20 -40.21
CA ALA A 250 -11.18 -7.40 -41.63
C ALA A 250 -9.82 -6.81 -42.04
N ALA A 251 -9.45 -5.64 -41.52
CA ALA A 251 -8.17 -4.99 -41.80
C ALA A 251 -7.00 -5.80 -41.25
N GLN A 252 -7.08 -6.26 -40.00
CA GLN A 252 -6.06 -7.10 -39.37
C GLN A 252 -5.87 -8.44 -40.10
N LEU A 253 -6.94 -9.06 -40.60
CA LEU A 253 -6.86 -10.24 -41.48
C LEU A 253 -6.16 -9.89 -42.81
N GLY A 254 -6.57 -8.81 -43.47
CA GLY A 254 -5.96 -8.37 -44.73
C GLY A 254 -4.46 -8.09 -44.61
N LEU A 255 -4.06 -7.38 -43.55
CA LEU A 255 -2.66 -7.09 -43.23
C LEU A 255 -1.87 -8.38 -42.98
N ALA A 256 -2.45 -9.35 -42.27
CA ALA A 256 -1.80 -10.63 -41.99
C ALA A 256 -1.51 -11.42 -43.28
N LEU A 257 -2.47 -11.48 -44.20
CA LEU A 257 -2.30 -12.16 -45.49
C LEU A 257 -1.21 -11.49 -46.34
N GLN A 258 -1.10 -10.16 -46.29
CA GLN A 258 -0.04 -9.42 -46.95
C GLN A 258 1.32 -9.70 -46.31
N ALA A 259 1.42 -9.65 -44.98
CA ALA A 259 2.66 -9.94 -44.26
C ALA A 259 3.15 -11.36 -44.53
N HIS A 260 2.26 -12.36 -44.45
CA HIS A 260 2.60 -13.74 -44.75
C HIS A 260 3.10 -13.91 -46.20
N ALA A 261 2.43 -13.26 -47.17
CA ALA A 261 2.87 -13.30 -48.57
C ALA A 261 4.24 -12.63 -48.77
N ARG A 262 4.52 -11.52 -48.08
CA ARG A 262 5.83 -10.85 -48.12
C ARG A 262 6.94 -11.73 -47.53
N THR A 263 6.68 -12.38 -46.40
CA THR A 263 7.70 -13.14 -45.66
C THR A 263 7.93 -14.54 -46.24
N PHE A 264 6.88 -15.23 -46.68
CA PHE A 264 6.96 -16.64 -47.11
C PHE A 264 6.70 -16.84 -48.61
N GLY A 265 6.41 -15.79 -49.36
CA GLY A 265 6.23 -15.82 -50.82
C GLY A 265 4.89 -16.39 -51.29
N ALA A 266 3.97 -16.73 -50.39
CA ALA A 266 2.63 -17.22 -50.73
C ALA A 266 1.60 -16.75 -49.70
N ARG A 267 0.34 -16.58 -50.13
CA ARG A 267 -0.77 -16.36 -49.20
C ARG A 267 -1.06 -17.66 -48.44
N PRO A 268 -1.34 -17.58 -47.13
CA PRO A 268 -1.69 -18.77 -46.34
C PRO A 268 -3.09 -19.27 -46.73
N LYS A 269 -3.30 -20.58 -46.59
CA LYS A 269 -4.60 -21.22 -46.82
C LYS A 269 -5.43 -21.39 -45.55
N GLY A 270 -4.74 -21.59 -44.44
CA GLY A 270 -5.32 -21.77 -43.11
C GLY A 270 -5.21 -20.52 -42.26
N LEU A 271 -6.13 -20.43 -41.29
CA LEU A 271 -6.12 -19.42 -40.24
C LEU A 271 -6.08 -20.10 -38.87
N TRP A 272 -5.22 -19.60 -38.00
CA TRP A 272 -5.36 -19.76 -36.55
C TRP A 272 -6.05 -18.50 -36.00
N PRO A 273 -7.36 -18.56 -35.67
CA PRO A 273 -8.00 -17.47 -34.96
C PRO A 273 -7.35 -17.34 -33.57
N PRO A 274 -7.02 -16.12 -33.10
CA PRO A 274 -6.49 -15.90 -31.76
C PRO A 274 -7.39 -16.55 -30.72
N GLU A 275 -6.78 -17.33 -29.82
CA GLU A 275 -7.50 -18.12 -28.81
C GLU A 275 -8.53 -19.09 -29.40
N GLN A 276 -8.30 -19.51 -30.66
CA GLN A 276 -9.20 -20.36 -31.44
C GLN A 276 -10.64 -19.81 -31.47
N ALA A 277 -10.78 -18.49 -31.29
CA ALA A 277 -12.05 -17.84 -31.09
C ALA A 277 -12.73 -17.56 -32.44
N ILE A 278 -13.98 -18.02 -32.57
CA ILE A 278 -14.79 -17.83 -33.78
C ILE A 278 -16.22 -17.41 -33.43
N SER A 279 -16.88 -16.77 -34.37
CA SER A 279 -18.31 -16.40 -34.38
C SER A 279 -18.79 -16.29 -35.82
N ASP A 280 -20.10 -16.25 -36.06
CA ASP A 280 -20.63 -16.15 -37.41
C ASP A 280 -20.07 -14.97 -38.23
N PRO A 281 -20.00 -13.73 -37.69
CA PRO A 281 -19.35 -12.61 -38.36
C PRO A 281 -17.89 -12.86 -38.72
N VAL A 282 -17.13 -13.53 -37.83
CA VAL A 282 -15.74 -13.88 -38.11
C VAL A 282 -15.63 -14.84 -39.29
N LEU A 283 -16.52 -15.85 -39.36
CA LEU A 283 -16.54 -16.80 -40.48
C LEU A 283 -16.84 -16.10 -41.82
N ASP A 284 -17.70 -15.09 -41.82
CA ASP A 284 -17.98 -14.28 -43.01
C ASP A 284 -16.73 -13.51 -43.47
N LEU A 285 -16.02 -12.86 -42.53
CA LEU A 285 -14.80 -12.11 -42.81
C LEU A 285 -13.68 -13.03 -43.34
N VAL A 286 -13.48 -14.19 -42.71
CA VAL A 286 -12.47 -15.17 -43.12
C VAL A 286 -12.76 -15.72 -44.52
N SER A 287 -14.03 -16.06 -44.80
CA SER A 287 -14.49 -16.48 -46.13
C SER A 287 -14.24 -15.40 -47.18
N ALA A 288 -14.59 -14.14 -46.88
CA ALA A 288 -14.40 -13.01 -47.80
C ALA A 288 -12.93 -12.74 -48.14
N GLN A 289 -12.00 -13.03 -47.22
CA GLN A 289 -10.56 -12.86 -47.42
C GLN A 289 -9.91 -13.99 -48.26
N GLY A 290 -10.68 -15.02 -48.61
CA GLY A 290 -10.23 -16.14 -49.45
C GLY A 290 -9.41 -17.21 -48.73
N LEU A 291 -9.49 -17.25 -47.40
CA LEU A 291 -8.95 -18.36 -46.60
C LEU A 291 -9.84 -19.58 -46.78
N THR A 292 -9.22 -20.76 -46.89
CA THR A 292 -9.94 -22.00 -47.23
C THR A 292 -10.32 -22.82 -46.01
N TRP A 293 -9.60 -22.64 -44.90
CA TRP A 293 -9.90 -23.31 -43.65
C TRP A 293 -9.44 -22.54 -42.41
N LEU A 294 -10.02 -22.88 -41.26
CA LEU A 294 -9.59 -22.42 -39.94
C LEU A 294 -9.69 -23.54 -38.89
N ILE A 295 -8.99 -23.38 -37.77
CA ILE A 295 -9.07 -24.28 -36.61
C ILE A 295 -9.86 -23.62 -35.48
N SER A 296 -10.64 -24.41 -34.74
CA SER A 296 -11.22 -24.01 -33.46
C SER A 296 -11.26 -25.19 -32.45
N ASP A 297 -11.96 -25.04 -31.32
CA ASP A 297 -11.94 -25.97 -30.19
C ASP A 297 -13.17 -26.91 -30.13
N GLU A 298 -13.00 -28.13 -29.62
CA GLU A 298 -14.09 -29.12 -29.48
C GLU A 298 -15.29 -28.59 -28.67
N GLY A 299 -15.06 -27.74 -27.67
CA GLY A 299 -16.12 -27.13 -26.89
C GLY A 299 -17.02 -26.21 -27.74
N LEU A 300 -16.43 -25.50 -28.71
CA LEU A 300 -17.18 -24.64 -29.63
C LEU A 300 -18.00 -25.47 -30.62
N LEU A 301 -17.43 -26.57 -31.11
CA LEU A 301 -18.16 -27.50 -31.95
C LEU A 301 -19.38 -28.06 -31.20
N ALA A 302 -19.18 -28.52 -29.96
CA ALA A 302 -20.25 -29.07 -29.13
C ALA A 302 -21.39 -28.06 -28.95
N ARG A 303 -21.06 -26.80 -28.62
CA ARG A 303 -22.06 -25.72 -28.45
C ARG A 303 -22.75 -25.33 -29.75
N SER A 304 -22.02 -25.27 -30.86
CA SER A 304 -22.57 -24.88 -32.17
C SER A 304 -23.51 -25.93 -32.74
N LEU A 305 -23.29 -27.21 -32.39
CA LEU A 305 -24.17 -28.32 -32.77
C LEU A 305 -25.28 -28.62 -31.76
N ASP A 306 -25.37 -27.85 -30.66
CA ASP A 306 -26.26 -28.13 -29.52
C ASP A 306 -26.18 -29.60 -29.06
N THR A 307 -24.95 -30.08 -28.90
CA THR A 307 -24.64 -31.47 -28.57
C THR A 307 -23.55 -31.57 -27.51
N THR A 308 -23.23 -32.79 -27.07
CA THR A 308 -22.11 -33.05 -26.16
C THR A 308 -21.09 -33.98 -26.82
N ILE A 309 -19.81 -33.63 -26.69
CA ILE A 309 -18.70 -34.49 -27.09
C ILE A 309 -18.28 -35.28 -25.84
N GLY A 310 -19.02 -36.36 -25.58
CA GLY A 310 -18.75 -37.24 -24.45
C GLY A 310 -17.51 -38.12 -24.66
N ARG A 311 -16.86 -38.49 -23.56
CA ARG A 311 -15.75 -39.45 -23.52
C ARG A 311 -16.08 -40.62 -22.59
N ASP A 312 -15.56 -41.81 -22.87
CA ASP A 312 -15.72 -42.98 -21.99
C ASP A 312 -14.80 -42.91 -20.75
N GLY A 313 -14.87 -43.94 -19.89
CA GLY A 313 -14.06 -44.04 -18.67
C GLY A 313 -12.54 -44.11 -18.91
N GLU A 314 -12.10 -44.35 -20.15
CA GLU A 314 -10.69 -44.32 -20.56
C GLU A 314 -10.32 -43.00 -21.25
N GLY A 315 -11.27 -42.06 -21.34
CA GLY A 315 -11.09 -40.73 -21.92
C GLY A 315 -11.19 -40.68 -23.43
N ARG A 316 -11.71 -41.72 -24.10
CA ARG A 316 -11.82 -41.77 -25.57
C ARG A 316 -13.16 -41.17 -26.01
N VAL A 317 -13.15 -40.43 -27.12
CA VAL A 317 -14.36 -39.78 -27.66
C VAL A 317 -15.39 -40.85 -28.07
N MET A 318 -16.63 -40.65 -27.62
CA MET A 318 -17.74 -41.58 -27.90
C MET A 318 -18.28 -41.43 -29.33
N ARG A 319 -18.19 -40.23 -29.90
CA ARG A 319 -18.62 -39.88 -31.27
C ARG A 319 -17.45 -39.34 -32.09
N PRO A 320 -16.46 -40.19 -32.43
CA PRO A 320 -15.28 -39.76 -33.19
C PRO A 320 -15.64 -39.20 -34.58
N ASP A 321 -16.75 -39.67 -35.16
CA ASP A 321 -17.30 -39.17 -36.41
C ASP A 321 -17.78 -37.70 -36.34
N VAL A 322 -18.05 -37.18 -35.14
CA VAL A 322 -18.48 -35.79 -34.92
C VAL A 322 -17.27 -34.89 -34.74
N LEU A 323 -16.34 -35.22 -33.84
CA LEU A 323 -15.19 -34.35 -33.54
C LEU A 323 -14.14 -34.36 -34.66
N TYR A 324 -13.82 -35.54 -35.20
CA TYR A 324 -12.71 -35.70 -36.14
C TYR A 324 -13.14 -35.58 -37.62
N SER A 325 -14.34 -35.05 -37.87
CA SER A 325 -14.77 -34.69 -39.22
C SER A 325 -14.50 -33.20 -39.47
N PRO A 326 -14.00 -32.80 -40.64
CA PRO A 326 -14.04 -31.41 -41.05
C PRO A 326 -15.49 -30.98 -41.35
N TYR A 327 -15.79 -29.70 -41.16
CA TYR A 327 -17.10 -29.11 -41.40
C TYR A 327 -17.01 -28.07 -42.51
N ARG A 328 -17.89 -28.17 -43.52
CA ARG A 328 -18.10 -27.08 -44.48
C ARG A 328 -18.90 -25.99 -43.78
N VAL A 329 -18.35 -24.80 -43.71
CA VAL A 329 -19.07 -23.63 -43.21
C VAL A 329 -19.80 -23.01 -44.40
N ASP A 330 -21.14 -22.98 -44.35
CA ASP A 330 -21.94 -22.47 -45.46
C ASP A 330 -21.83 -20.92 -45.49
N ARG A 331 -20.94 -20.42 -46.35
CA ARG A 331 -20.57 -18.99 -46.53
C ARG A 331 -20.46 -18.63 -48.01
N GLN A 332 -20.25 -17.34 -48.31
CA GLN A 332 -20.17 -16.84 -49.69
C GLN A 332 -19.03 -17.49 -50.48
N ALA A 333 -17.87 -17.70 -49.86
CA ALA A 333 -16.76 -18.47 -50.43
C ALA A 333 -16.54 -19.77 -49.63
N PRO A 334 -16.05 -20.85 -50.28
CA PRO A 334 -15.82 -22.13 -49.61
C PRO A 334 -14.87 -22.00 -48.40
N LEU A 335 -15.36 -22.35 -47.22
CA LEU A 335 -14.60 -22.34 -45.97
C LEU A 335 -14.83 -23.66 -45.22
N SER A 336 -13.75 -24.27 -44.74
CA SER A 336 -13.80 -25.45 -43.86
C SER A 336 -13.39 -25.10 -42.44
N ALA A 337 -14.05 -25.66 -41.44
CA ALA A 337 -13.63 -25.60 -40.05
C ALA A 337 -13.18 -27.00 -39.60
N VAL A 338 -12.05 -27.05 -38.90
CA VAL A 338 -11.59 -28.24 -38.17
C VAL A 338 -11.51 -27.93 -36.69
N PHE A 339 -11.75 -28.92 -35.84
CA PHE A 339 -11.78 -28.74 -34.40
C PHE A 339 -10.73 -29.62 -33.74
N ARG A 340 -9.98 -29.07 -32.78
CA ARG A 340 -8.93 -29.82 -32.07
C ARG A 340 -9.52 -30.79 -31.06
N ASP A 341 -8.82 -31.89 -30.80
CA ASP A 341 -9.05 -32.67 -29.59
C ASP A 341 -8.43 -31.91 -28.41
N ALA A 342 -9.24 -31.21 -27.62
CA ALA A 342 -8.74 -30.40 -26.51
C ALA A 342 -8.08 -31.26 -25.45
N LYS A 343 -8.62 -32.45 -25.12
CA LYS A 343 -7.98 -33.35 -24.14
C LYS A 343 -6.60 -33.81 -24.58
N LEU A 344 -6.44 -34.30 -25.80
CA LEU A 344 -5.13 -34.76 -26.29
C LEU A 344 -4.14 -33.61 -26.48
N SER A 345 -4.61 -32.45 -26.92
CA SER A 345 -3.78 -31.25 -27.02
C SER A 345 -3.32 -30.79 -25.63
N ASN A 346 -4.21 -30.80 -24.64
CA ASN A 346 -3.91 -30.39 -23.27
C ASN A 346 -2.99 -31.38 -22.54
N LEU A 347 -3.00 -32.67 -22.88
CA LEU A 347 -2.01 -33.62 -22.35
C LEU A 347 -0.59 -33.18 -22.70
N ILE A 348 -0.35 -32.71 -23.94
CA ILE A 348 0.94 -32.16 -24.36
C ILE A 348 1.25 -30.86 -23.60
N GLY A 349 0.25 -29.98 -23.47
CA GLY A 349 0.42 -28.68 -22.83
C GLY A 349 0.68 -28.73 -21.32
N PHE A 350 0.07 -29.67 -20.59
CA PHE A 350 -0.02 -29.58 -19.12
C PHE A 350 0.35 -30.87 -18.37
N ASP A 351 0.13 -32.05 -18.95
CA ASP A 351 0.29 -33.32 -18.21
C ASP A 351 1.62 -34.02 -18.49
N TYR A 352 1.98 -34.15 -19.77
CA TYR A 352 3.14 -34.91 -20.23
C TYR A 352 4.48 -34.28 -19.83
N GLN A 353 4.50 -33.02 -19.40
CA GLN A 353 5.68 -32.40 -18.79
C GLN A 353 6.19 -33.14 -17.54
N THR A 354 5.36 -33.99 -16.92
CA THR A 354 5.75 -34.82 -15.75
C THR A 354 6.21 -36.23 -16.13
N TYR A 355 6.07 -36.63 -17.40
CA TYR A 355 6.39 -37.97 -17.89
C TYR A 355 7.79 -38.01 -18.50
N ALA A 356 8.39 -39.20 -18.55
CA ALA A 356 9.55 -39.42 -19.41
C ALA A 356 9.14 -39.24 -20.88
N ALA A 357 10.00 -38.60 -21.69
CA ALA A 357 9.71 -38.24 -23.07
C ALA A 357 9.16 -39.41 -23.92
N ASP A 358 9.79 -40.58 -23.82
CA ASP A 358 9.38 -41.77 -24.57
C ASP A 358 8.03 -42.33 -24.10
N GLN A 359 7.76 -42.28 -22.79
CA GLN A 359 6.48 -42.71 -22.22
C GLN A 359 5.34 -41.79 -22.66
N ALA A 360 5.53 -40.48 -22.62
CA ALA A 360 4.56 -39.50 -23.08
C ALA A 360 4.24 -39.70 -24.57
N ALA A 361 5.27 -39.83 -25.41
CA ALA A 361 5.09 -40.07 -26.85
C ALA A 361 4.38 -41.42 -27.10
N SER A 362 4.72 -42.47 -26.38
CA SER A 362 4.07 -43.78 -26.49
C SER A 362 2.60 -43.75 -26.07
N ASP A 363 2.25 -43.04 -25.00
CA ASP A 363 0.87 -42.90 -24.54
C ASP A 363 0.03 -42.14 -25.58
N LEU A 364 0.54 -41.02 -26.11
CA LEU A 364 -0.17 -40.26 -27.14
C LEU A 364 -0.41 -41.10 -28.40
N VAL A 365 0.61 -41.81 -28.89
CA VAL A 365 0.50 -42.71 -30.05
C VAL A 365 -0.51 -43.84 -29.77
N GLY A 366 -0.47 -44.43 -28.58
CA GLY A 366 -1.44 -45.45 -28.16
C GLY A 366 -2.89 -44.93 -28.17
N ARG A 367 -3.12 -43.69 -27.73
CA ARG A 367 -4.45 -43.05 -27.79
C ARG A 367 -4.90 -42.80 -29.23
N LEU A 368 -4.01 -42.42 -30.13
CA LEU A 368 -4.30 -42.26 -31.56
C LEU A 368 -4.67 -43.61 -32.21
N HIS A 369 -3.97 -44.70 -31.89
CA HIS A 369 -4.36 -46.03 -32.36
C HIS A 369 -5.76 -46.44 -31.87
N ALA A 370 -6.08 -46.16 -30.60
CA ALA A 370 -7.41 -46.45 -30.07
C ALA A 370 -8.52 -45.67 -30.80
N ILE A 371 -8.24 -44.46 -31.30
CA ILE A 371 -9.16 -43.71 -32.15
C ILE A 371 -9.29 -44.39 -33.52
N ARG A 372 -8.18 -44.80 -34.12
CA ARG A 372 -8.16 -45.51 -35.41
C ARG A 372 -8.98 -46.79 -35.37
N GLU A 373 -8.91 -47.56 -34.28
CA GLU A 373 -9.68 -48.80 -34.10
C GLU A 373 -11.20 -48.58 -34.12
N ARG A 374 -11.66 -47.37 -33.77
CA ARG A 374 -13.07 -46.98 -33.79
C ARG A 374 -13.52 -46.36 -35.12
N GLN A 375 -12.60 -46.15 -36.06
CA GLN A 375 -12.93 -45.61 -37.38
C GLN A 375 -13.70 -46.65 -38.19
N ASP A 376 -14.91 -46.29 -38.62
CA ASP A 376 -15.69 -47.11 -39.54
C ASP A 376 -14.98 -47.19 -40.90
N PRO A 377 -14.56 -48.39 -41.37
CA PRO A 377 -13.87 -48.54 -42.65
C PRO A 377 -14.69 -48.12 -43.88
N SER A 378 -16.02 -47.99 -43.74
CA SER A 378 -16.94 -47.57 -44.80
C SER A 378 -17.28 -46.08 -44.78
N ALA A 379 -16.89 -45.36 -43.73
CA ALA A 379 -17.13 -43.92 -43.58
C ALA A 379 -15.97 -43.07 -44.16
N ALA A 380 -16.18 -41.75 -44.18
CA ALA A 380 -15.12 -40.81 -44.54
C ALA A 380 -13.94 -40.91 -43.53
N PRO A 381 -12.68 -40.76 -43.98
CA PRO A 381 -11.52 -40.80 -43.08
C PRO A 381 -11.61 -39.72 -42.00
N LEU A 382 -11.14 -40.04 -40.79
CA LEU A 382 -11.10 -39.10 -39.67
C LEU A 382 -9.78 -38.32 -39.66
N LEU A 383 -9.85 -37.07 -39.18
CA LEU A 383 -8.72 -36.18 -38.93
C LEU A 383 -8.68 -35.78 -37.46
N VAL A 384 -7.71 -36.30 -36.71
CA VAL A 384 -7.42 -35.81 -35.35
C VAL A 384 -6.54 -34.57 -35.45
N THR A 385 -7.03 -33.44 -34.98
CA THR A 385 -6.26 -32.19 -34.94
C THR A 385 -5.74 -31.99 -33.53
N LEU A 386 -4.42 -31.92 -33.37
CA LEU A 386 -3.74 -31.56 -32.13
C LEU A 386 -3.17 -30.15 -32.30
N ALA A 387 -3.73 -29.20 -31.57
CA ALA A 387 -3.46 -27.78 -31.76
C ALA A 387 -3.30 -27.06 -30.41
N LEU A 388 -2.15 -26.42 -30.22
CA LEU A 388 -1.77 -25.69 -29.02
C LEU A 388 -0.61 -24.71 -29.30
N ASP A 389 -0.33 -23.86 -28.32
CA ASP A 389 0.81 -22.96 -28.32
C ASP A 389 2.13 -23.71 -28.45
N GLY A 390 3.04 -23.10 -29.20
CA GLY A 390 4.32 -23.66 -29.57
C GLY A 390 5.45 -23.32 -28.61
N GLU A 391 5.23 -22.58 -27.52
CA GLU A 391 6.33 -22.20 -26.62
C GLU A 391 6.11 -22.46 -25.11
N ASN A 392 4.87 -22.45 -24.61
CA ASN A 392 4.63 -22.29 -23.17
C ASN A 392 4.95 -23.53 -22.30
N CYS A 393 4.73 -24.75 -22.79
CA CYS A 393 4.89 -25.95 -21.96
C CYS A 393 6.34 -26.46 -21.87
N TRP A 394 7.22 -26.08 -22.80
CA TRP A 394 8.56 -26.69 -22.92
C TRP A 394 9.50 -26.40 -21.75
N ASP A 395 9.24 -25.32 -21.02
CA ASP A 395 10.01 -24.91 -19.83
C ASP A 395 10.01 -25.94 -18.68
N PHE A 396 9.06 -26.87 -18.71
CA PHE A 396 8.90 -27.93 -17.71
C PHE A 396 9.35 -29.31 -18.22
N TYR A 397 9.48 -29.48 -19.53
CA TYR A 397 9.93 -30.72 -20.16
C TYR A 397 11.44 -30.91 -20.04
N GLU A 398 11.85 -32.18 -20.01
CA GLU A 398 13.24 -32.56 -20.21
C GLU A 398 13.77 -32.02 -21.56
N ALA A 399 14.98 -31.46 -21.53
CA ALA A 399 15.66 -30.92 -22.70
C ALA A 399 14.77 -29.97 -23.54
N ASN A 400 13.95 -29.16 -22.87
CA ASN A 400 13.05 -28.21 -23.51
C ASN A 400 12.08 -28.84 -24.53
N GLY A 401 11.53 -30.02 -24.22
CA GLY A 401 10.58 -30.72 -25.09
C GLY A 401 11.23 -31.43 -26.29
N ASN A 402 12.51 -31.19 -26.57
CA ASN A 402 13.22 -31.80 -27.71
C ASN A 402 13.13 -33.33 -27.71
N ALA A 403 13.33 -33.95 -26.55
CA ALA A 403 13.28 -35.40 -26.42
C ALA A 403 11.89 -35.97 -26.70
N PHE A 404 10.83 -35.29 -26.24
CA PHE A 404 9.45 -35.67 -26.48
C PHE A 404 9.07 -35.53 -27.95
N LEU A 405 9.36 -34.38 -28.57
CA LEU A 405 9.06 -34.15 -29.99
C LEU A 405 9.82 -35.13 -30.89
N ALA A 406 11.10 -35.40 -30.60
CA ALA A 406 11.89 -36.40 -31.31
C ALA A 406 11.30 -37.80 -31.18
N ALA A 407 10.89 -38.22 -29.98
CA ALA A 407 10.24 -39.52 -29.76
C ALA A 407 8.89 -39.61 -30.48
N LEU A 408 8.08 -38.56 -30.43
CA LEU A 408 6.79 -38.48 -31.10
C LEU A 408 6.93 -38.57 -32.62
N TYR A 409 7.82 -37.76 -33.20
CA TYR A 409 8.09 -37.74 -34.65
C TYR A 409 8.67 -39.07 -35.13
N ALA A 410 9.60 -39.67 -34.38
CA ALA A 410 10.16 -40.97 -34.72
C ALA A 410 9.12 -42.11 -34.73
N ARG A 411 8.17 -42.08 -33.80
CA ARG A 411 7.12 -43.08 -33.66
C ARG A 411 6.05 -42.91 -34.72
N ILE A 412 5.46 -41.72 -34.82
CA ILE A 412 4.37 -41.47 -35.77
C ILE A 412 4.85 -41.49 -37.22
N GLY A 413 6.04 -40.95 -37.53
CA GLY A 413 6.57 -40.92 -38.90
C GLY A 413 6.77 -42.30 -39.53
N LYS A 414 6.97 -43.34 -38.71
CA LYS A 414 7.17 -44.74 -39.15
C LYS A 414 5.94 -45.61 -38.99
N ASP A 415 4.86 -45.06 -38.47
CA ASP A 415 3.65 -45.83 -38.18
C ASP A 415 2.80 -46.02 -39.45
N PRO A 416 2.46 -47.26 -39.85
CA PRO A 416 1.66 -47.49 -41.05
C PRO A 416 0.15 -47.22 -40.84
N ASP A 417 -0.32 -47.16 -39.59
CA ASP A 417 -1.72 -46.98 -39.22
C ASP A 417 -2.06 -45.52 -38.88
N LEU A 418 -1.05 -44.66 -38.68
CA LEU A 418 -1.20 -43.22 -38.46
C LEU A 418 -0.55 -42.45 -39.61
N ARG A 419 -1.18 -41.36 -40.06
CA ARG A 419 -0.65 -40.52 -41.15
C ARG A 419 -0.65 -39.06 -40.75
N LEU A 420 0.55 -38.49 -40.56
CA LEU A 420 0.70 -37.04 -40.42
C LEU A 420 0.41 -36.32 -41.74
N VAL A 421 -0.43 -35.31 -41.67
CA VAL A 421 -0.87 -34.53 -42.83
C VAL A 421 -0.91 -33.05 -42.51
N HIS A 422 -0.72 -32.24 -43.55
CA HIS A 422 -1.16 -30.85 -43.53
C HIS A 422 -2.69 -30.79 -43.65
N ILE A 423 -3.33 -29.82 -42.99
CA ILE A 423 -4.79 -29.72 -43.02
C ILE A 423 -5.27 -29.43 -44.46
N SER A 424 -4.56 -28.57 -45.20
CA SER A 424 -4.87 -28.32 -46.61
C SER A 424 -4.77 -29.58 -47.49
N GLU A 425 -3.79 -30.44 -47.24
CA GLU A 425 -3.62 -31.71 -47.98
C GLU A 425 -4.80 -32.65 -47.70
N PHE A 426 -5.18 -32.77 -46.42
CA PHE A 426 -6.30 -33.61 -46.02
C PHE A 426 -7.62 -33.15 -46.64
N LEU A 427 -7.93 -31.85 -46.54
CA LEU A 427 -9.18 -31.27 -47.06
C LEU A 427 -9.29 -31.35 -48.59
N ALA A 428 -8.17 -31.26 -49.31
CA ALA A 428 -8.16 -31.41 -50.77
C ALA A 428 -8.53 -32.84 -51.21
N GLY A 429 -8.11 -33.86 -50.45
CA GLY A 429 -8.44 -35.27 -50.72
C GLY A 429 -9.76 -35.73 -50.11
N ASN A 430 -10.21 -35.09 -49.03
CA ASN A 430 -11.38 -35.47 -48.23
C ASN A 430 -12.24 -34.22 -47.94
N PRO A 431 -13.01 -33.73 -48.93
CA PRO A 431 -13.85 -32.56 -48.73
C PRO A 431 -14.90 -32.80 -47.62
N PRO A 432 -15.29 -31.77 -46.86
CA PRO A 432 -16.20 -31.95 -45.73
C PRO A 432 -17.56 -32.53 -46.13
N GLY A 433 -17.92 -33.66 -45.53
CA GLY A 433 -19.24 -34.28 -45.70
C GLY A 433 -20.32 -33.69 -44.80
N ARG A 434 -19.93 -32.97 -43.75
CA ARG A 434 -20.83 -32.26 -42.82
C ARG A 434 -20.82 -30.78 -43.15
N SER A 435 -21.98 -30.14 -43.03
CA SER A 435 -22.09 -28.69 -43.12
C SER A 435 -22.54 -28.08 -41.80
N MET A 436 -22.18 -26.81 -41.61
CA MET A 436 -22.55 -26.01 -40.47
C MET A 436 -22.90 -24.61 -40.98
N SER A 437 -24.13 -24.18 -40.73
CA SER A 437 -24.63 -22.88 -41.18
C SER A 437 -24.33 -21.75 -40.19
N SER A 438 -24.21 -22.08 -38.90
CA SER A 438 -23.99 -21.11 -37.82
C SER A 438 -23.08 -21.68 -36.73
N VAL A 439 -22.33 -20.81 -36.06
CA VAL A 439 -21.53 -21.13 -34.86
C VAL A 439 -21.89 -20.19 -33.71
N ARG A 440 -21.73 -20.68 -32.48
CA ARG A 440 -21.81 -19.85 -31.27
C ARG A 440 -20.48 -19.17 -31.00
N ALA A 441 -20.52 -17.89 -30.62
CA ALA A 441 -19.31 -17.15 -30.27
C ALA A 441 -18.62 -17.74 -29.04
N GLY A 442 -17.31 -18.02 -29.14
CA GLY A 442 -16.54 -18.63 -28.04
C GLY A 442 -15.04 -18.70 -28.34
N SER A 443 -14.26 -19.23 -27.39
CA SER A 443 -12.82 -19.53 -27.51
C SER A 443 -12.49 -20.95 -27.02
N TRP A 444 -11.23 -21.38 -27.11
CA TRP A 444 -10.82 -22.67 -26.53
C TRP A 444 -11.03 -22.80 -25.01
N ILE A 445 -11.24 -21.69 -24.29
CA ILE A 445 -11.49 -21.69 -22.84
C ILE A 445 -13.00 -21.73 -22.59
N ASP A 446 -13.46 -22.83 -21.99
CA ASP A 446 -14.86 -23.06 -21.60
C ASP A 446 -15.90 -22.83 -22.70
N ALA A 447 -15.46 -22.86 -23.96
CA ALA A 447 -16.23 -22.44 -25.12
C ALA A 447 -16.90 -21.06 -24.94
N SER A 448 -16.18 -20.12 -24.33
CA SER A 448 -16.66 -18.84 -23.82
C SER A 448 -15.68 -17.71 -24.19
N LEU A 449 -16.16 -16.48 -24.23
CA LEU A 449 -15.33 -15.27 -24.39
C LEU A 449 -15.09 -14.54 -23.06
N ALA A 450 -15.63 -15.06 -21.95
CA ALA A 450 -15.60 -14.42 -20.63
C ALA A 450 -14.18 -14.21 -20.05
N THR A 451 -13.16 -14.84 -20.63
CA THR A 451 -11.76 -14.66 -20.22
C THR A 451 -11.22 -13.28 -20.60
N TRP A 452 -11.73 -12.65 -21.67
CA TRP A 452 -11.24 -11.35 -22.18
C TRP A 452 -12.24 -10.20 -22.02
N VAL A 453 -13.41 -10.47 -21.41
CA VAL A 453 -14.45 -9.47 -21.15
C VAL A 453 -15.36 -9.93 -20.01
N GLY A 454 -15.84 -8.99 -19.20
CA GLY A 454 -16.86 -9.28 -18.19
C GLY A 454 -16.55 -8.71 -16.83
N ASP A 455 -15.28 -8.73 -16.43
CA ASP A 455 -14.83 -8.10 -15.21
C ASP A 455 -14.50 -6.61 -15.41
N ASN A 456 -14.22 -5.93 -14.31
CA ASN A 456 -14.15 -4.47 -14.33
C ASN A 456 -12.91 -3.98 -15.08
N GLU A 457 -11.80 -4.67 -14.91
CA GLU A 457 -10.53 -4.39 -15.56
C GLU A 457 -10.65 -4.59 -17.08
N HIS A 458 -11.20 -5.72 -17.56
CA HIS A 458 -11.45 -5.89 -19.01
C HIS A 458 -12.40 -4.85 -19.57
N ASN A 459 -13.51 -4.59 -18.89
CA ASN A 459 -14.52 -3.66 -19.38
C ASN A 459 -13.98 -2.24 -19.45
N GLN A 460 -13.12 -1.85 -18.50
CA GLN A 460 -12.43 -0.57 -18.54
C GLN A 460 -11.45 -0.49 -19.72
N ALA A 461 -10.68 -1.55 -19.99
CA ALA A 461 -9.82 -1.61 -21.17
C ALA A 461 -10.63 -1.45 -22.47
N TRP A 462 -11.72 -2.21 -22.63
CA TRP A 462 -12.61 -2.07 -23.80
C TRP A 462 -13.21 -0.67 -23.92
N ASP A 463 -13.63 -0.04 -22.82
CA ASP A 463 -14.13 1.35 -22.83
C ASP A 463 -13.07 2.35 -23.31
N LEU A 464 -11.80 2.17 -22.90
CA LEU A 464 -10.68 3.02 -23.32
C LEU A 464 -10.31 2.82 -24.79
N LEU A 465 -10.33 1.57 -25.26
CA LEU A 465 -10.10 1.24 -26.67
C LEU A 465 -11.20 1.82 -27.56
N ALA A 466 -12.47 1.64 -27.17
CA ALA A 466 -13.63 2.21 -27.86
C ALA A 466 -13.53 3.73 -28.00
N GLU A 467 -13.19 4.40 -26.90
CA GLU A 467 -13.02 5.84 -26.91
C GLU A 467 -11.88 6.30 -27.82
N THR A 468 -10.74 5.59 -27.81
CA THR A 468 -9.62 5.90 -28.68
C THR A 468 -10.01 5.72 -30.14
N ARG A 469 -10.75 4.65 -30.46
CA ARG A 469 -11.22 4.35 -31.82
C ARG A 469 -12.21 5.39 -32.35
N ASP A 470 -13.10 5.90 -31.50
CA ASP A 470 -14.05 6.96 -31.84
C ASP A 470 -13.36 8.25 -32.29
N ILE A 471 -12.15 8.51 -31.78
CA ILE A 471 -11.37 9.69 -32.15
C ILE A 471 -10.70 9.52 -33.51
N LEU A 472 -10.21 8.33 -33.82
CA LEU A 472 -9.69 8.04 -35.17
C LEU A 472 -10.77 8.30 -36.22
N ALA A 473 -12.02 7.92 -35.93
CA ALA A 473 -13.15 8.12 -36.83
C ALA A 473 -13.50 9.61 -37.10
N GLN A 474 -13.03 10.53 -36.26
CA GLN A 474 -13.30 11.98 -36.41
C GLN A 474 -12.30 12.69 -37.34
N HIS A 475 -11.22 12.02 -37.75
CA HIS A 475 -10.18 12.62 -38.59
C HIS A 475 -10.24 12.13 -40.04
N LYS A 476 -9.76 12.95 -40.97
CA LYS A 476 -9.66 12.61 -42.40
C LYS A 476 -8.35 11.91 -42.71
N ASP A 477 -8.39 10.86 -43.52
CA ASP A 477 -7.24 10.04 -43.91
C ASP A 477 -5.95 10.84 -44.13
N SER A 478 -4.90 10.44 -43.41
CA SER A 478 -3.57 11.03 -43.44
C SER A 478 -2.54 9.99 -42.97
N PRO A 479 -1.24 10.15 -43.27
CA PRO A 479 -0.19 9.25 -42.76
C PRO A 479 -0.19 9.13 -41.24
N ALA A 480 -0.53 10.22 -40.53
CA ALA A 480 -0.65 10.24 -39.08
C ALA A 480 -1.79 9.35 -38.56
N ILE A 481 -2.92 9.31 -39.26
CA ILE A 481 -4.04 8.41 -38.92
C ILE A 481 -3.69 6.96 -39.17
N GLU A 482 -2.95 6.64 -40.24
CA GLU A 482 -2.51 5.25 -40.47
C GLU A 482 -1.59 4.76 -39.36
N GLN A 483 -0.68 5.62 -38.88
CA GLN A 483 0.16 5.30 -37.73
C GLN A 483 -0.68 5.17 -36.45
N ALA A 484 -1.63 6.07 -36.20
CA ALA A 484 -2.52 5.99 -35.05
C ALA A 484 -3.42 4.74 -35.09
N ARG A 485 -3.88 4.35 -36.28
CA ARG A 485 -4.68 3.12 -36.48
C ARG A 485 -3.84 1.89 -36.19
N ARG A 486 -2.56 1.89 -36.56
CA ARG A 486 -1.64 0.80 -36.19
C ARG A 486 -1.51 0.67 -34.67
N GLU A 487 -1.37 1.77 -33.93
CA GLU A 487 -1.34 1.75 -32.46
C GLU A 487 -2.65 1.18 -31.85
N VAL A 488 -3.80 1.51 -32.44
CA VAL A 488 -5.08 0.93 -32.02
C VAL A 488 -5.16 -0.57 -32.32
N HIS A 489 -4.74 -1.01 -33.52
CA HIS A 489 -4.70 -2.44 -33.84
C HIS A 489 -3.75 -3.21 -32.91
N ILE A 490 -2.65 -2.61 -32.46
CA ILE A 490 -1.78 -3.20 -31.43
C ILE A 490 -2.58 -3.42 -30.15
N ALA A 491 -3.27 -2.37 -29.67
CA ALA A 491 -4.09 -2.44 -28.45
C ALA A 491 -5.32 -3.38 -28.55
N GLU A 492 -5.75 -3.77 -29.74
CA GLU A 492 -6.80 -4.78 -29.93
C GLU A 492 -6.34 -6.23 -29.65
N GLY A 493 -5.02 -6.46 -29.50
CA GLY A 493 -4.45 -7.79 -29.27
C GLY A 493 -5.01 -8.51 -28.04
N SER A 494 -5.16 -9.83 -28.12
CA SER A 494 -5.77 -10.64 -27.05
C SER A 494 -4.97 -10.61 -25.74
N ASP A 495 -3.64 -10.51 -25.83
CA ASP A 495 -2.74 -10.66 -24.69
C ASP A 495 -2.92 -9.58 -23.64
N TRP A 496 -3.26 -8.35 -24.03
CA TRP A 496 -3.55 -7.29 -23.07
C TRP A 496 -4.67 -7.72 -22.13
N PHE A 497 -5.74 -8.28 -22.71
CA PHE A 497 -6.92 -8.72 -21.99
C PHE A 497 -6.70 -10.07 -21.28
N TRP A 498 -5.69 -10.86 -21.67
CA TRP A 498 -5.33 -12.08 -20.94
C TRP A 498 -4.81 -11.78 -19.53
N TRP A 499 -4.03 -10.70 -19.38
CA TRP A 499 -3.39 -10.27 -18.13
C TRP A 499 -4.25 -9.31 -17.29
N PHE A 500 -5.41 -8.89 -17.79
CA PHE A 500 -6.36 -8.09 -17.00
C PHE A 500 -7.30 -9.03 -16.20
N GLY A 501 -7.65 -8.66 -14.96
CA GLY A 501 -8.68 -9.36 -14.17
C GLY A 501 -8.18 -10.37 -13.13
N ARG A 502 -9.08 -11.17 -12.54
CA ARG A 502 -8.84 -11.97 -11.30
C ARG A 502 -8.20 -13.36 -11.48
N GLY A 503 -7.81 -13.74 -12.69
CA GLY A 503 -7.47 -15.13 -13.01
C GLY A 503 -5.99 -15.42 -13.30
N HIS A 504 -5.23 -14.41 -13.76
CA HIS A 504 -3.88 -14.61 -14.31
C HIS A 504 -2.94 -13.52 -13.80
N ASP A 505 -1.74 -13.91 -13.38
CA ASP A 505 -0.68 -13.02 -12.90
C ASP A 505 0.61 -13.37 -13.66
N SER A 506 1.17 -12.39 -14.36
CA SER A 506 2.42 -12.56 -15.10
C SER A 506 3.67 -12.24 -14.25
N GLY A 507 3.50 -11.71 -13.05
CA GLY A 507 4.53 -11.03 -12.26
C GLY A 507 4.94 -9.66 -12.83
N MET A 508 4.40 -9.28 -13.99
CA MET A 508 4.73 -8.10 -14.79
C MET A 508 3.49 -7.29 -15.18
N ASP A 509 2.34 -7.50 -14.54
CA ASP A 509 1.03 -6.96 -14.97
C ASP A 509 1.00 -5.45 -15.13
N VAL A 510 1.79 -4.75 -14.30
CA VAL A 510 1.99 -3.30 -14.41
C VAL A 510 2.63 -2.92 -15.75
N ILE A 511 3.61 -3.67 -16.24
CA ILE A 511 4.25 -3.41 -17.54
C ILE A 511 3.27 -3.67 -18.68
N TRP A 512 2.46 -4.72 -18.60
CA TRP A 512 1.43 -5.04 -19.59
C TRP A 512 0.37 -3.95 -19.70
N ASP A 513 -0.19 -3.52 -18.57
CA ASP A 513 -1.16 -2.41 -18.50
C ASP A 513 -0.56 -1.11 -19.06
N ASN A 514 0.70 -0.82 -18.72
CA ASN A 514 1.36 0.38 -19.21
C ASN A 514 1.61 0.39 -20.71
N LEU A 515 2.01 -0.75 -21.27
CA LEU A 515 2.27 -0.86 -22.70
C LEU A 515 0.96 -0.77 -23.49
N TYR A 516 -0.11 -1.44 -23.05
CA TYR A 516 -1.45 -1.30 -23.61
C TYR A 516 -1.90 0.17 -23.67
N ARG A 517 -1.82 0.87 -22.53
CA ARG A 517 -2.20 2.29 -22.46
C ARG A 517 -1.21 3.19 -23.20
N LEU A 518 0.06 2.81 -23.34
CA LEU A 518 1.03 3.55 -24.14
C LEU A 518 0.63 3.56 -25.61
N HIS A 519 0.24 2.42 -26.18
CA HIS A 519 -0.25 2.35 -27.56
C HIS A 519 -1.49 3.24 -27.78
N LEU A 520 -2.48 3.15 -26.88
CA LEU A 520 -3.65 4.03 -26.94
C LEU A 520 -3.23 5.51 -26.87
N ARG A 521 -2.32 5.90 -25.97
CA ARG A 521 -1.81 7.30 -25.91
C ARG A 521 -1.02 7.70 -27.16
N ASN A 522 -0.25 6.79 -27.74
CA ASN A 522 0.50 7.05 -28.97
C ASN A 522 -0.45 7.37 -30.13
N ALA A 523 -1.61 6.70 -30.22
CA ALA A 523 -2.64 7.04 -31.19
C ALA A 523 -3.10 8.51 -31.08
N TYR A 524 -3.36 9.02 -29.87
CA TYR A 524 -3.73 10.43 -29.69
C TYR A 524 -2.58 11.39 -30.02
N LYS A 525 -1.35 11.07 -29.59
CA LYS A 525 -0.17 11.91 -29.89
C LYS A 525 0.05 12.05 -31.39
N LEU A 526 -0.09 10.96 -32.14
CA LEU A 526 0.05 10.94 -33.59
C LEU A 526 -1.03 11.80 -34.28
N LEU A 527 -2.23 11.87 -33.70
CA LEU A 527 -3.32 12.73 -34.17
C LEU A 527 -3.25 14.17 -33.66
N GLU A 528 -2.17 14.55 -32.98
CA GLU A 528 -2.02 15.85 -32.32
C GLU A 528 -3.17 16.18 -31.34
N GLN A 529 -3.79 15.13 -30.78
CA GLN A 529 -4.85 15.23 -29.77
C GLN A 529 -4.30 14.95 -28.37
N GLN A 530 -4.96 15.50 -27.35
CA GLN A 530 -4.65 15.20 -25.96
C GLN A 530 -5.26 13.85 -25.58
N PRO A 531 -4.47 12.86 -25.10
CA PRO A 531 -5.01 11.60 -24.63
C PRO A 531 -6.00 11.80 -23.50
N ARG A 532 -7.08 11.01 -23.50
CA ARG A 532 -8.04 11.03 -22.40
C ARG A 532 -7.37 10.68 -21.09
N SER A 533 -7.81 11.40 -20.08
CA SER A 533 -7.38 11.29 -18.69
C SER A 533 -7.34 9.84 -18.19
N ALA A 534 -8.35 9.04 -18.57
CA ALA A 534 -8.48 7.64 -18.19
C ALA A 534 -7.38 6.72 -18.77
N LEU A 535 -6.73 7.07 -19.89
CA LEU A 535 -5.60 6.32 -20.46
C LEU A 535 -4.31 6.42 -19.64
N PHE A 536 -4.28 7.33 -18.69
CA PHE A 536 -3.14 7.54 -17.82
C PHE A 536 -3.34 6.90 -16.43
N GLN A 537 -4.51 6.31 -16.18
CA GLN A 537 -4.78 5.50 -15.00
C GLN A 537 -4.53 4.02 -15.31
N PRO A 538 -3.87 3.27 -14.42
CA PRO A 538 -3.75 1.82 -14.54
C PRO A 538 -5.11 1.14 -14.60
N ILE A 539 -5.27 0.23 -15.55
CA ILE A 539 -6.41 -0.68 -15.63
C ILE A 539 -6.19 -1.80 -14.61
N VAL A 540 -5.00 -2.40 -14.63
CA VAL A 540 -4.60 -3.38 -13.61
C VAL A 540 -4.26 -2.63 -12.34
N ARG A 541 -5.00 -2.94 -11.28
CA ARG A 541 -4.66 -2.48 -9.94
C ARG A 541 -3.50 -3.32 -9.45
N PRO A 542 -2.32 -2.73 -9.17
CA PRO A 542 -1.23 -3.48 -8.58
C PRO A 542 -1.72 -4.17 -7.31
N GLY A 543 -1.41 -5.46 -7.14
CA GLY A 543 -1.37 -6.05 -5.81
C GLY A 543 -0.47 -5.17 -4.94
N ASP A 544 -0.95 -4.79 -3.75
CA ASP A 544 -0.41 -3.75 -2.84
C ASP A 544 1.05 -3.34 -3.10
N THR A 545 1.21 -2.49 -4.11
CA THR A 545 2.34 -1.60 -4.31
C THR A 545 1.71 -0.24 -4.54
N ALA A 546 1.80 0.63 -3.53
CA ALA A 546 0.91 1.78 -3.37
C ALA A 546 1.20 2.89 -4.41
N ALA A 547 0.63 2.75 -5.62
CA ALA A 547 0.52 3.82 -6.62
C ALA A 547 -0.42 4.95 -6.18
N ALA A 548 -1.29 4.64 -5.22
CA ALA A 548 -2.02 5.61 -4.45
C ALA A 548 -2.03 5.15 -2.99
N LYS A 549 -1.97 6.12 -2.08
CA LYS A 549 -2.17 5.94 -0.65
C LYS A 549 -3.39 6.77 -0.26
N ARG A 550 -4.38 6.16 0.41
CA ARG A 550 -5.45 6.94 1.07
C ARG A 550 -4.81 7.72 2.23
N PRO A 551 -5.28 8.95 2.55
CA PRO A 551 -4.85 9.61 3.77
C PRO A 551 -5.12 8.71 4.97
N GLU A 552 -4.07 8.36 5.69
CA GLU A 552 -4.18 7.51 6.88
C GLU A 552 -4.79 8.29 8.04
N ARG A 553 -4.64 9.63 8.05
CA ARG A 553 -4.98 10.57 9.11
C ARG A 553 -4.96 12.03 8.62
N MET A 554 -5.36 12.97 9.47
CA MET A 554 -5.23 14.41 9.18
C MET A 554 -3.76 14.84 9.06
N ILE A 555 -3.45 15.92 8.33
CA ILE A 555 -2.12 16.53 8.20
C ILE A 555 -2.20 18.07 8.31
N SER A 556 -1.15 18.70 8.85
CA SER A 556 -1.01 20.16 8.97
C SER A 556 0.44 20.60 8.69
N PRO A 557 0.94 20.47 7.45
CA PRO A 557 2.31 20.87 7.10
C PRO A 557 2.52 22.38 7.28
N GLN A 558 3.72 22.79 7.72
CA GLN A 558 3.97 24.18 8.14
C GLN A 558 4.17 25.17 7.00
N LEU A 559 4.57 24.70 5.80
CA LEU A 559 4.72 25.49 4.57
C LEU A 559 5.57 26.78 4.77
N ASP A 560 6.65 26.70 5.54
CA ASP A 560 7.47 27.83 6.01
C ASP A 560 8.63 28.23 5.09
N GLY A 561 8.70 27.65 3.89
CA GLY A 561 9.82 27.81 2.96
C GLY A 561 10.76 26.60 2.92
N THR A 562 10.65 25.67 3.86
CA THR A 562 11.31 24.36 3.84
C THR A 562 10.28 23.24 3.70
N LEU A 563 10.66 22.16 3.01
CA LEU A 563 9.78 21.03 2.77
C LEU A 563 10.23 19.82 3.57
N ASP A 564 9.56 19.56 4.70
CA ASP A 564 9.79 18.36 5.51
C ASP A 564 8.90 17.20 5.02
N GLU A 565 9.52 16.13 4.51
CA GLU A 565 8.79 14.95 4.05
C GLU A 565 8.04 14.22 5.18
N SER A 566 8.48 14.38 6.43
CA SER A 566 7.85 13.73 7.58
C SER A 566 6.42 14.24 7.83
N GLU A 567 6.15 15.51 7.50
CA GLU A 567 4.83 16.14 7.62
C GLU A 567 3.79 15.56 6.64
N TRP A 568 4.26 15.00 5.52
CA TRP A 568 3.44 14.43 4.45
C TRP A 568 3.29 12.91 4.52
N THR A 569 4.00 12.24 5.44
CA THR A 569 4.05 10.77 5.56
C THR A 569 2.66 10.13 5.65
N ALA A 570 1.71 10.85 6.23
CA ALA A 570 0.36 10.38 6.50
C ALA A 570 -0.71 10.95 5.57
N ALA A 571 -0.29 11.83 4.66
CA ALA A 571 -1.13 12.33 3.59
C ALA A 571 -1.52 11.17 2.69
N GLY A 572 -2.65 11.33 2.02
CA GLY A 572 -2.89 10.56 0.82
C GLY A 572 -1.88 11.01 -0.22
N TYR A 573 -1.51 10.11 -1.11
CA TYR A 573 -0.76 10.52 -2.28
C TYR A 573 -1.19 9.72 -3.48
N LEU A 574 -0.96 10.31 -4.63
CA LEU A 574 -1.05 9.67 -5.91
C LEU A 574 0.32 9.77 -6.56
N ASP A 575 0.98 8.64 -6.72
CA ASP A 575 2.28 8.54 -7.33
C ASP A 575 2.12 8.28 -8.83
N VAL A 576 2.36 9.33 -9.60
CA VAL A 576 2.24 9.33 -11.05
C VAL A 576 3.27 8.40 -11.69
N THR A 577 4.46 8.18 -11.08
CA THR A 577 5.45 7.20 -11.54
C THR A 577 5.02 5.75 -11.35
N ALA A 578 4.30 5.44 -10.27
CA ALA A 578 3.76 4.11 -10.02
C ALA A 578 2.55 3.78 -10.91
N LEU A 579 1.84 4.80 -11.41
CA LEU A 579 0.80 4.65 -12.45
C LEU A 579 1.39 4.34 -13.84
N TYR A 580 2.71 4.50 -14.06
CA TYR A 580 3.37 4.27 -15.36
C TYR A 580 4.37 3.11 -15.43
N GLY A 581 4.55 2.36 -14.33
CA GLY A 581 5.45 1.20 -14.30
C GLY A 581 6.94 1.58 -14.40
N ALA A 582 7.81 0.75 -13.83
CA ALA A 582 9.23 1.07 -13.65
C ALA A 582 10.04 1.31 -14.94
N MET A 583 9.50 1.00 -16.13
CA MET A 583 10.23 1.13 -17.40
C MET A 583 9.89 2.38 -18.24
N HIS A 584 8.94 3.22 -17.80
CA HIS A 584 8.72 4.55 -18.37
C HIS A 584 8.34 5.56 -17.27
N PRO A 585 9.31 6.19 -16.56
CA PRO A 585 8.96 7.35 -15.75
C PRO A 585 8.32 8.41 -16.68
N PRO A 586 7.24 9.09 -16.25
CA PRO A 586 6.59 10.07 -17.09
C PRO A 586 7.62 11.15 -17.47
N ARG A 587 7.64 11.55 -18.74
CA ARG A 587 8.22 12.85 -19.15
C ARG A 587 7.39 14.04 -18.59
N GLY A 588 6.45 13.79 -17.69
CA GLY A 588 5.59 14.75 -17.03
C GLY A 588 6.36 15.57 -15.99
N ILE A 589 5.85 16.75 -15.75
CA ILE A 589 6.34 17.75 -14.81
C ILE A 589 5.94 17.36 -13.39
N ILE A 590 4.77 16.76 -13.14
CA ILE A 590 4.29 16.36 -11.80
C ILE A 590 4.47 14.84 -11.62
N ARG A 591 5.42 14.46 -10.76
CA ARG A 591 5.75 13.07 -10.38
C ARG A 591 4.79 12.49 -9.34
N ARG A 592 4.32 13.30 -8.40
CA ARG A 592 3.45 12.84 -7.30
C ARG A 592 2.61 13.99 -6.77
N VAL A 593 1.35 13.71 -6.45
CA VAL A 593 0.46 14.64 -5.74
C VAL A 593 0.12 14.07 -4.39
N TRP A 594 0.56 14.75 -3.34
CA TRP A 594 0.15 14.47 -1.98
C TRP A 594 -1.03 15.36 -1.62
N PHE A 595 -2.00 14.80 -0.90
CA PHE A 595 -3.19 15.49 -0.45
C PHE A 595 -3.57 15.05 0.95
N GLY A 596 -4.04 15.99 1.76
CA GLY A 596 -4.58 15.69 3.07
C GLY A 596 -5.17 16.94 3.68
N ARG A 597 -5.70 16.83 4.89
CA ARG A 597 -6.44 17.92 5.52
C ARG A 597 -6.26 17.95 7.02
N ASP A 598 -6.46 19.11 7.62
CA ASP A 598 -6.83 19.25 9.03
C ASP A 598 -8.26 19.77 9.16
N ASP A 599 -8.65 20.25 10.33
CA ASP A 599 -10.00 20.75 10.60
C ASP A 599 -10.37 22.04 9.86
N ALA A 600 -9.41 22.76 9.27
CA ALA A 600 -9.62 24.07 8.65
C ALA A 600 -9.12 24.19 7.21
N GLN A 601 -8.09 23.42 6.82
CA GLN A 601 -7.39 23.55 5.56
C GLN A 601 -7.25 22.22 4.81
N LEU A 602 -7.26 22.36 3.49
CA LEU A 602 -6.79 21.36 2.54
C LEU A 602 -5.32 21.65 2.21
N TYR A 603 -4.48 20.63 2.29
CA TYR A 603 -3.06 20.70 1.95
C TYR A 603 -2.74 19.89 0.70
N LEU A 604 -1.95 20.48 -0.20
CA LEU A 604 -1.48 19.85 -1.43
C LEU A 604 0.04 20.02 -1.57
N ARG A 605 0.73 18.93 -1.94
CA ARG A 605 2.15 18.95 -2.33
C ARG A 605 2.32 18.27 -3.68
N LEU A 606 3.07 18.91 -4.55
CA LEU A 606 3.38 18.46 -5.90
C LEU A 606 4.88 18.22 -5.99
N ASP A 607 5.28 16.97 -6.16
CA ASP A 607 6.66 16.64 -6.52
C ASP A 607 6.79 16.77 -8.03
N LEU A 608 7.75 17.57 -8.49
CA LEU A 608 8.00 17.92 -9.87
C LEU A 608 9.27 17.22 -10.42
N SER A 609 9.51 17.29 -11.74
CA SER A 609 10.72 16.73 -12.38
C SER A 609 11.78 17.82 -12.67
N ALA A 610 13.04 17.52 -12.33
CA ALA A 610 14.21 18.42 -12.39
C ALA A 610 14.48 19.14 -13.72
N ALA A 611 13.90 18.65 -14.82
CA ALA A 611 14.17 19.14 -16.17
C ALA A 611 13.08 20.08 -16.75
N ALA A 612 11.94 20.27 -16.10
CA ALA A 612 10.79 20.90 -16.77
C ALA A 612 9.90 21.76 -15.86
N THR A 613 10.09 23.09 -15.90
CA THR A 613 9.12 24.23 -15.82
C THR A 613 9.39 25.32 -14.78
N ARG A 614 8.91 26.53 -15.13
CA ARG A 614 8.81 27.68 -14.24
C ARG A 614 7.47 27.56 -13.48
N PRO A 615 7.41 27.78 -12.16
CA PRO A 615 6.18 27.70 -11.35
C PRO A 615 4.98 28.55 -11.83
N ALA A 616 5.18 29.44 -12.81
CA ALA A 616 4.13 30.22 -13.47
C ALA A 616 3.18 29.38 -14.36
N ASP A 617 3.53 28.12 -14.62
CA ASP A 617 2.76 27.21 -15.48
C ASP A 617 1.78 26.31 -14.69
N LEU A 618 1.67 26.40 -13.37
CA LEU A 618 0.84 25.48 -12.57
C LEU A 618 -0.53 26.08 -12.15
N CYS A 619 -1.60 25.28 -12.25
CA CYS A 619 -2.97 25.61 -11.85
C CYS A 619 -3.67 24.44 -11.13
N ILE A 620 -4.47 24.67 -10.09
CA ILE A 620 -5.27 23.65 -9.39
C ILE A 620 -6.74 24.03 -9.41
N TYR A 621 -7.62 23.08 -9.73
CA TYR A 621 -9.07 23.29 -9.88
C TYR A 621 -9.87 22.59 -8.78
N PHE A 622 -10.99 23.18 -8.34
CA PHE A 622 -11.84 22.70 -7.24
C PHE A 622 -13.34 22.73 -7.57
N SER A 623 -14.11 21.76 -7.05
CA SER A 623 -15.58 21.75 -7.13
C SER A 623 -16.25 22.77 -6.20
N GLY A 624 -17.50 23.16 -6.50
CA GLY A 624 -18.33 24.01 -5.63
C GLY A 624 -19.19 23.18 -4.66
N GLY A 625 -19.64 23.80 -3.54
CA GLY A 625 -20.52 23.17 -2.55
C GLY A 625 -21.99 23.07 -2.98
N ALA A 626 -22.80 22.29 -2.26
CA ALA A 626 -24.17 21.93 -2.67
C ALA A 626 -25.17 23.10 -2.70
N GLN A 627 -24.87 24.23 -2.05
CA GLN A 627 -25.77 25.39 -1.95
C GLN A 627 -25.53 26.50 -2.98
N GLN A 628 -24.63 26.34 -3.96
CA GLN A 628 -24.41 27.39 -4.96
C GLN A 628 -25.57 27.49 -5.98
N PRO A 629 -26.18 28.68 -6.17
CA PRO A 629 -27.26 28.84 -7.14
C PRO A 629 -26.73 28.76 -8.57
N ALA A 630 -27.41 27.96 -9.41
CA ALA A 630 -27.16 27.89 -10.84
C ALA A 630 -27.42 29.27 -11.49
N GLN A 631 -26.39 30.05 -11.79
CA GLN A 631 -26.54 31.29 -12.56
C GLN A 631 -25.58 31.40 -13.76
N ALA A 632 -26.22 31.66 -14.92
CA ALA A 632 -25.79 32.19 -16.22
C ALA A 632 -24.75 31.41 -17.10
N PRO A 633 -24.91 31.42 -18.44
CA PRO A 633 -24.11 30.63 -19.38
C PRO A 633 -22.70 31.20 -19.58
N ALA A 634 -21.72 30.33 -19.85
CA ALA A 634 -20.30 30.64 -19.91
C ALA A 634 -19.91 31.61 -21.05
N LEU A 635 -18.98 32.54 -20.76
CA LEU A 635 -18.31 33.43 -21.72
C LEU A 635 -17.28 32.65 -22.56
N ALA A 636 -17.31 32.85 -23.88
CA ALA A 636 -16.35 32.23 -24.80
C ALA A 636 -14.93 32.82 -24.63
N GLY A 637 -13.95 31.98 -24.31
CA GLY A 637 -12.52 32.33 -24.43
C GLY A 637 -11.60 31.93 -23.28
N THR A 638 -12.11 31.49 -22.13
CA THR A 638 -11.30 31.14 -20.94
C THR A 638 -11.39 29.64 -20.61
N ALA A 639 -10.25 28.92 -20.66
CA ALA A 639 -10.02 27.57 -20.11
C ALA A 639 -10.96 26.40 -20.52
N HIS A 640 -11.50 26.37 -21.73
CA HIS A 640 -12.42 25.32 -22.21
C HIS A 640 -11.77 23.98 -22.67
N ARG A 641 -10.68 23.48 -22.05
CA ARG A 641 -9.96 22.29 -22.59
C ARG A 641 -9.46 21.22 -21.60
N ALA A 642 -10.00 21.13 -20.38
CA ALA A 642 -9.64 20.03 -19.46
C ALA A 642 -10.88 19.43 -18.75
N ASP A 643 -11.10 18.11 -18.89
CA ASP A 643 -12.17 17.33 -18.25
C ASP A 643 -11.69 16.82 -16.86
N PHE A 644 -12.01 17.55 -15.79
CA PHE A 644 -11.60 17.24 -14.40
C PHE A 644 -12.51 16.25 -13.67
N GLY A 645 -13.60 15.79 -14.29
CA GLY A 645 -14.60 14.93 -13.64
C GLY A 645 -15.56 15.65 -12.70
N PHE A 646 -15.44 16.97 -12.56
CA PHE A 646 -16.38 17.88 -11.89
C PHE A 646 -16.36 19.24 -12.61
N GLU A 647 -17.42 20.04 -12.47
CA GLU A 647 -17.46 21.42 -12.95
C GLU A 647 -16.60 22.31 -12.03
N PRO A 648 -15.46 22.86 -12.49
CA PRO A 648 -14.59 23.61 -11.62
C PRO A 648 -15.21 24.98 -11.29
N ALA A 649 -15.50 25.20 -10.02
CA ALA A 649 -15.99 26.49 -9.53
C ALA A 649 -14.82 27.46 -9.27
N TYR A 650 -13.66 26.91 -8.87
CA TYR A 650 -12.48 27.69 -8.50
C TYR A 650 -11.22 27.17 -9.17
N ALA A 651 -10.31 28.09 -9.52
CA ALA A 651 -8.98 27.82 -10.03
C ALA A 651 -7.93 28.59 -9.22
N LEU A 652 -6.90 27.87 -8.77
CA LEU A 652 -5.76 28.38 -8.04
C LEU A 652 -4.55 28.43 -8.97
N SER A 653 -4.14 29.62 -9.38
CA SER A 653 -2.92 29.82 -10.17
C SER A 653 -1.70 30.07 -9.29
N VAL A 654 -0.54 29.56 -9.70
CA VAL A 654 0.75 29.80 -9.04
C VAL A 654 1.60 30.75 -9.90
N ARG A 655 2.17 31.81 -9.31
CA ARG A 655 3.05 32.78 -10.01
C ARG A 655 4.34 33.00 -9.24
N LEU A 656 5.46 33.17 -9.95
CA LEU A 656 6.71 33.56 -9.31
C LEU A 656 6.83 35.09 -9.21
N GLU A 657 6.99 35.58 -7.99
CA GLU A 657 7.31 36.98 -7.70
C GLU A 657 8.49 37.02 -6.72
N ASN A 658 9.59 37.70 -7.10
CA ASN A 658 10.77 37.91 -6.25
C ASN A 658 11.37 36.62 -5.63
N GLY A 659 11.36 35.51 -6.36
CA GLY A 659 11.88 34.22 -5.87
C GLY A 659 10.93 33.46 -4.93
N ARG A 660 9.67 33.89 -4.78
CA ARG A 660 8.62 33.19 -4.03
C ARG A 660 7.41 32.88 -4.93
N ALA A 661 6.71 31.77 -4.66
CA ALA A 661 5.52 31.38 -5.39
C ALA A 661 4.25 31.97 -4.75
N ALA A 662 3.65 32.98 -5.39
CA ALA A 662 2.37 33.58 -5.00
C ALA A 662 1.20 32.75 -5.54
N LEU A 663 0.17 32.56 -4.71
CA LEU A 663 -1.05 31.83 -5.04
C LEU A 663 -2.22 32.79 -5.22
N ALA A 664 -3.05 32.57 -6.23
CA ALA A 664 -4.27 33.33 -6.45
C ALA A 664 -5.44 32.40 -6.82
N LEU A 665 -6.43 32.29 -5.93
CA LEU A 665 -7.68 31.55 -6.13
C LEU A 665 -8.72 32.47 -6.76
N ARG A 666 -9.33 32.04 -7.86
CA ARG A 666 -10.29 32.81 -8.64
C ARG A 666 -11.48 31.94 -9.00
N ALA A 667 -12.66 32.53 -9.10
CA ALA A 667 -13.78 31.85 -9.74
C ALA A 667 -13.44 31.64 -11.22
N THR A 668 -13.68 30.45 -11.73
CA THR A 668 -13.37 30.07 -13.12
C THR A 668 -14.16 30.88 -14.16
N ARG A 669 -15.28 31.49 -13.75
CA ARG A 669 -16.16 32.31 -14.60
C ARG A 669 -15.98 33.83 -14.41
N ALA A 670 -14.93 34.27 -13.70
CA ALA A 670 -14.64 35.69 -13.53
C ALA A 670 -14.01 36.32 -14.80
N SER A 671 -14.33 37.58 -15.10
CA SER A 671 -13.75 38.31 -16.24
C SER A 671 -12.23 38.50 -16.08
N ASP A 672 -11.50 38.51 -17.20
CA ASP A 672 -10.06 38.84 -17.21
C ASP A 672 -9.82 40.18 -16.49
N GLY A 673 -9.04 40.13 -15.40
CA GLY A 673 -8.73 41.29 -14.55
C GLY A 673 -9.54 41.41 -13.25
N ALA A 674 -10.47 40.51 -12.95
CA ALA A 674 -11.15 40.47 -11.64
C ALA A 674 -10.14 40.33 -10.48
N ALA A 675 -10.50 40.69 -9.24
CA ALA A 675 -9.67 40.42 -8.07
C ALA A 675 -9.75 38.93 -7.65
N PRO A 676 -8.67 38.33 -7.11
CA PRO A 676 -8.71 36.97 -6.58
C PRO A 676 -9.60 36.86 -5.33
N ILE A 677 -10.31 35.74 -5.19
CA ILE A 677 -11.18 35.41 -4.04
C ILE A 677 -10.33 35.18 -2.80
N TRP A 678 -9.17 34.56 -3.00
CA TRP A 678 -8.19 34.33 -1.97
C TRP A 678 -6.78 34.39 -2.59
N THR A 679 -5.82 34.92 -1.83
CA THR A 679 -4.41 34.90 -2.21
C THR A 679 -3.61 34.29 -1.09
N GLY A 680 -2.57 33.56 -1.44
CA GLY A 680 -1.66 32.94 -0.49
C GLY A 680 -0.24 32.87 -1.03
N ALA A 681 0.61 32.11 -0.35
CA ALA A 681 1.94 31.78 -0.80
C ALA A 681 2.12 30.26 -0.78
N ALA A 682 2.98 29.76 -1.66
CA ALA A 682 3.41 28.37 -1.67
C ALA A 682 4.91 28.28 -1.34
N THR A 683 5.28 27.18 -0.71
CA THR A 683 6.68 26.82 -0.48
C THR A 683 7.21 26.05 -1.67
N ALA A 684 8.34 26.50 -2.24
CA ALA A 684 8.99 25.85 -3.37
C ALA A 684 10.46 25.54 -3.02
N THR A 685 10.84 24.27 -3.08
CA THR A 685 12.20 23.81 -2.75
C THR A 685 12.64 22.77 -3.77
N GLY A 686 13.69 23.08 -4.55
CA GLY A 686 14.12 22.23 -5.67
C GLY A 686 12.95 21.98 -6.63
N ASP A 687 12.60 20.70 -6.80
CA ASP A 687 11.50 20.27 -7.66
C ASP A 687 10.21 20.02 -6.88
N THR A 688 9.97 20.64 -5.72
CA THR A 688 8.72 20.41 -4.97
C THR A 688 7.99 21.71 -4.68
N LEU A 689 6.66 21.69 -4.84
CA LEU A 689 5.76 22.78 -4.47
C LEU A 689 4.73 22.31 -3.45
N ALA A 690 4.61 23.00 -2.31
CA ALA A 690 3.61 22.71 -1.28
C ALA A 690 2.77 23.95 -0.94
N LEU A 691 1.46 23.74 -0.75
CA LEU A 691 0.47 24.79 -0.49
C LEU A 691 -0.69 24.33 0.40
N GLY A 692 -1.35 25.29 1.05
CA GLY A 692 -2.52 25.11 1.92
C GLY A 692 -3.64 26.06 1.54
N ILE A 693 -4.88 25.58 1.57
CA ILE A 693 -6.08 26.31 1.15
C ILE A 693 -7.16 26.14 2.22
N PRO A 694 -7.69 27.23 2.79
CA PRO A 694 -8.79 27.13 3.75
C PRO A 694 -10.07 26.57 3.11
N PHE A 695 -10.74 25.60 3.76
CA PHE A 695 -12.03 25.09 3.27
C PHE A 695 -13.09 26.21 3.16
N ALA A 696 -13.02 27.23 4.04
CA ALA A 696 -13.87 28.41 3.96
C ALA A 696 -13.70 29.21 2.66
N ALA A 697 -12.51 29.19 2.04
CA ALA A 697 -12.28 29.85 0.75
C ALA A 697 -12.89 29.05 -0.43
N LEU A 698 -13.09 27.75 -0.25
CA LEU A 698 -13.69 26.84 -1.22
C LEU A 698 -15.23 26.72 -1.07
N GLN A 699 -15.82 27.28 -0.01
CA GLN A 699 -17.26 27.38 0.23
C GLN A 699 -18.01 26.01 0.29
N HIS A 700 -17.47 25.03 1.02
CA HIS A 700 -18.14 23.75 1.33
C HIS A 700 -18.53 23.64 2.83
N ASP A 701 -19.62 22.92 3.13
CA ASP A 701 -20.11 22.66 4.49
C ASP A 701 -19.46 21.43 5.15
N PRO A 702 -19.38 21.36 6.51
CA PRO A 702 -18.89 20.18 7.22
C PRO A 702 -19.60 18.87 6.85
N GLY A 703 -18.82 17.85 6.51
CA GLY A 703 -19.31 16.54 6.12
C GLY A 703 -19.54 16.35 4.61
N GLU A 704 -19.51 17.43 3.80
CA GLU A 704 -19.54 17.39 2.34
C GLU A 704 -18.24 16.84 1.74
N THR A 705 -18.24 16.49 0.45
CA THR A 705 -17.05 15.97 -0.27
C THR A 705 -16.57 16.99 -1.30
N LEU A 706 -15.35 17.49 -1.12
CA LEU A 706 -14.63 18.35 -2.05
C LEU A 706 -13.88 17.52 -3.10
N GLU A 707 -13.91 17.96 -4.36
CA GLU A 707 -13.19 17.34 -5.48
C GLU A 707 -12.14 18.31 -6.06
N LEU A 708 -10.94 17.82 -6.41
CA LEU A 708 -9.84 18.65 -6.93
C LEU A 708 -8.96 17.96 -7.99
N VAL A 709 -8.31 18.76 -8.85
CA VAL A 709 -7.29 18.34 -9.85
C VAL A 709 -6.14 19.36 -9.93
N ALA A 710 -4.89 18.89 -9.95
CA ALA A 710 -3.70 19.70 -10.25
C ALA A 710 -3.35 19.64 -11.74
N ALA A 711 -2.93 20.75 -12.36
CA ALA A 711 -2.69 20.85 -13.80
C ALA A 711 -1.52 21.78 -14.14
N VAL A 712 -0.77 21.46 -15.20
CA VAL A 712 0.27 22.33 -15.79
C VAL A 712 -0.26 22.91 -17.10
N GLN A 713 -0.07 24.20 -17.33
CA GLN A 713 -0.49 24.95 -18.50
C GLN A 713 0.69 25.56 -19.25
N ARG A 714 0.69 25.51 -20.59
CA ARG A 714 1.58 26.30 -21.45
C ARG A 714 0.75 27.07 -22.47
N GLY A 715 0.94 28.39 -22.55
CA GLY A 715 0.18 29.25 -23.46
C GLY A 715 -1.34 29.20 -23.23
N GLY A 716 -1.79 29.00 -21.98
CA GLY A 716 -3.21 28.92 -21.61
C GLY A 716 -3.88 27.56 -21.86
N THR A 717 -3.14 26.54 -22.30
CA THR A 717 -3.65 25.17 -22.51
C THR A 717 -3.05 24.22 -21.47
N VAL A 718 -3.87 23.37 -20.84
CA VAL A 718 -3.41 22.32 -19.92
C VAL A 718 -2.64 21.26 -20.71
N VAL A 719 -1.38 21.05 -20.35
CA VAL A 719 -0.44 20.08 -20.96
C VAL A 719 -0.21 18.84 -20.08
N GLU A 720 -0.64 18.89 -18.81
CA GLU A 720 -0.55 17.78 -17.85
C GLU A 720 -1.59 17.97 -16.74
N GLN A 721 -2.18 16.89 -16.23
CA GLN A 721 -3.08 16.91 -15.07
C GLN A 721 -2.86 15.71 -14.14
N VAL A 722 -3.14 15.90 -12.85
CA VAL A 722 -3.04 14.88 -11.80
C VAL A 722 -4.20 15.02 -10.80
N PRO A 723 -4.98 13.96 -10.49
CA PRO A 723 -4.88 12.61 -11.02
C PRO A 723 -5.04 12.60 -12.54
N PRO A 724 -4.38 11.66 -13.25
CA PRO A 724 -4.46 11.69 -14.69
C PRO A 724 -5.89 11.55 -15.20
N ALA A 725 -6.79 10.89 -14.44
CA ALA A 725 -8.26 10.98 -14.55
C ALA A 725 -8.98 11.06 -13.19
N GLY A 726 -10.23 11.51 -13.22
CA GLY A 726 -11.05 11.73 -12.02
C GLY A 726 -10.56 12.94 -11.22
N SER A 727 -10.90 12.94 -9.93
CA SER A 727 -10.54 13.98 -8.99
C SER A 727 -10.06 13.35 -7.69
N ILE A 728 -9.24 14.08 -6.96
CA ILE A 728 -8.95 13.74 -5.56
C ILE A 728 -10.16 14.16 -4.73
N ARG A 729 -10.74 13.21 -3.98
CA ARG A 729 -11.89 13.44 -3.08
C ARG A 729 -11.43 13.64 -1.64
N VAL A 730 -11.90 14.71 -1.02
CA VAL A 730 -11.59 15.05 0.37
C VAL A 730 -12.87 15.39 1.10
N ARG A 731 -13.23 14.61 2.14
CA ARG A 731 -14.37 14.94 3.00
C ARG A 731 -14.03 16.14 3.88
N VAL A 732 -14.87 17.16 3.83
CA VAL A 732 -14.75 18.39 4.62
C VAL A 732 -14.97 18.05 6.09
N PRO A 733 -14.03 18.39 6.98
CA PRO A 733 -14.14 18.07 8.39
C PRO A 733 -15.22 18.89 9.10
N GLY A 734 -15.83 18.25 10.09
CA GLY A 734 -16.51 18.93 11.18
C GLY A 734 -17.41 18.00 11.98
N ASP A 735 -17.81 18.50 13.13
CA ASP A 735 -18.58 17.78 14.14
C ASP A 735 -20.04 17.65 13.70
N ILE A 736 -20.43 16.46 13.23
CA ILE A 736 -21.84 16.10 12.97
C ILE A 736 -22.72 16.19 14.24
N PHE A 737 -22.11 16.31 15.43
CA PHE A 737 -22.80 16.38 16.72
C PHE A 737 -22.69 17.74 17.41
N LYS A 738 -22.28 18.80 16.71
CA LYS A 738 -22.30 20.17 17.25
C LYS A 738 -23.72 20.51 17.74
N GLY A 739 -23.96 20.40 19.04
CA GLY A 739 -25.21 20.77 19.71
C GLY A 739 -26.06 19.65 20.32
N GLN A 740 -25.64 18.37 20.34
CA GLN A 740 -26.37 17.30 21.05
C GLN A 740 -25.70 16.90 22.39
N PRO A 741 -26.45 16.79 23.51
CA PRO A 741 -25.88 16.32 24.78
C PRO A 741 -25.52 14.83 24.71
N PRO A 742 -24.40 14.40 25.32
CA PRO A 742 -23.93 13.01 25.25
C PRO A 742 -24.87 12.06 26.01
N LYS A 743 -25.13 10.87 25.45
CA LYS A 743 -25.82 9.78 26.15
C LYS A 743 -24.96 9.26 27.32
N PRO A 744 -25.55 8.86 28.47
CA PRO A 744 -24.82 8.17 29.52
C PRO A 744 -24.14 6.90 29.00
N LEU A 745 -22.88 6.67 29.39
CA LEU A 745 -22.04 5.54 28.95
C LEU A 745 -21.63 4.70 30.16
N LYS A 746 -21.43 3.40 29.95
CA LYS A 746 -20.77 2.48 30.88
C LYS A 746 -19.30 2.36 30.52
N ILE A 747 -18.42 2.76 31.42
CA ILE A 747 -16.98 2.86 31.16
C ILE A 747 -16.22 2.01 32.18
N LEU A 748 -15.38 1.11 31.69
CA LEU A 748 -14.45 0.35 32.52
C LEU A 748 -13.03 0.89 32.31
N LEU A 749 -12.45 1.53 33.32
CA LEU A 749 -11.03 1.89 33.31
C LEU A 749 -10.20 0.77 33.92
N VAL A 750 -9.20 0.29 33.20
CA VAL A 750 -8.29 -0.77 33.67
C VAL A 750 -6.89 -0.16 33.80
N SER A 751 -6.32 -0.21 35.01
CA SER A 751 -5.02 0.42 35.30
C SER A 751 -4.21 -0.40 36.31
N ALA A 752 -2.89 -0.41 36.15
CA ALA A 752 -1.98 -0.97 37.14
C ALA A 752 -1.87 -0.09 38.40
N GLU A 753 -2.03 1.24 38.27
CA GLU A 753 -1.92 2.18 39.38
C GLU A 753 -3.19 3.02 39.54
N VAL A 754 -3.61 3.26 40.78
CA VAL A 754 -4.77 4.10 41.11
C VAL A 754 -4.51 4.79 42.45
N ALA A 755 -4.50 6.13 42.47
CA ALA A 755 -4.43 6.90 43.71
C ALA A 755 -5.79 6.85 44.45
N PRO A 756 -5.81 6.69 45.79
CA PRO A 756 -4.67 6.69 46.72
C PRO A 756 -4.09 5.29 47.02
N PHE A 757 -4.57 4.22 46.40
CA PHE A 757 -4.22 2.84 46.78
C PHE A 757 -2.78 2.46 46.43
N ALA A 758 -2.37 2.74 45.19
CA ALA A 758 -1.06 2.37 44.65
C ALA A 758 -0.59 3.46 43.68
N LYS A 759 0.58 4.06 43.96
CA LYS A 759 1.14 5.16 43.17
C LYS A 759 2.66 5.05 43.03
N VAL A 760 3.12 5.06 41.78
CA VAL A 760 4.54 5.20 41.39
C VAL A 760 4.71 6.45 40.53
N GLY A 761 3.80 6.69 39.58
CA GLY A 761 3.87 7.79 38.62
C GLY A 761 2.59 8.62 38.51
N GLY A 762 2.50 9.39 37.41
CA GLY A 762 1.33 10.22 37.09
C GLY A 762 0.10 9.42 36.66
N LEU A 763 0.27 8.18 36.20
CA LEU A 763 -0.83 7.26 35.86
C LEU A 763 -1.81 7.10 37.03
N ALA A 764 -1.29 6.94 38.25
CA ALA A 764 -2.11 6.78 39.45
C ALA A 764 -3.05 7.98 39.68
N ASP A 765 -2.57 9.20 39.40
CA ASP A 765 -3.34 10.43 39.56
C ASP A 765 -4.44 10.53 38.50
N VAL A 766 -4.14 10.14 37.25
CA VAL A 766 -5.13 10.07 36.16
C VAL A 766 -6.23 9.06 36.52
N ALA A 767 -5.84 7.83 36.86
CA ALA A 767 -6.77 6.76 37.20
C ALA A 767 -7.54 7.02 38.51
N GLY A 768 -7.01 7.88 39.39
CA GLY A 768 -7.70 8.31 40.61
C GLY A 768 -8.67 9.47 40.41
N ALA A 769 -8.47 10.34 39.40
CA ALA A 769 -9.23 11.58 39.26
C ALA A 769 -10.16 11.62 38.04
N LEU A 770 -9.73 11.12 36.87
CA LEU A 770 -10.56 11.06 35.66
C LEU A 770 -11.90 10.32 35.89
N PRO A 771 -11.95 9.17 36.59
CA PRO A 771 -13.22 8.49 36.84
C PRO A 771 -14.23 9.31 37.64
N LYS A 772 -13.76 10.14 38.57
CA LYS A 772 -14.63 11.03 39.35
C LYS A 772 -15.29 12.07 38.44
N ALA A 773 -14.50 12.69 37.58
CA ALA A 773 -14.98 13.71 36.65
C ALA A 773 -15.96 13.12 35.63
N LEU A 774 -15.68 11.93 35.08
CA LEU A 774 -16.60 11.21 34.18
C LEU A 774 -17.91 10.83 34.90
N LYS A 775 -17.87 10.41 36.17
CA LYS A 775 -19.06 10.13 36.96
C LYS A 775 -19.89 11.40 37.23
N GLN A 776 -19.25 12.54 37.47
CA GLN A 776 -19.93 13.83 37.63
C GLN A 776 -20.65 14.28 36.34
N LEU A 777 -20.15 13.87 35.17
CA LEU A 777 -20.80 14.08 33.88
C LEU A 777 -21.98 13.12 33.61
N GLY A 778 -22.28 12.19 34.53
CA GLY A 778 -23.43 11.30 34.47
C GLY A 778 -23.17 9.91 33.88
N HIS A 779 -21.90 9.52 33.68
CA HIS A 779 -21.51 8.19 33.18
C HIS A 779 -21.42 7.14 34.33
N ASP A 780 -21.69 5.87 34.04
CA ASP A 780 -21.43 4.74 34.97
C ASP A 780 -19.99 4.28 34.81
N VAL A 781 -19.12 4.73 35.72
CA VAL A 781 -17.68 4.51 35.63
C VAL A 781 -17.24 3.53 36.70
N ARG A 782 -16.44 2.54 36.30
CA ARG A 782 -15.83 1.56 37.21
C ARG A 782 -14.34 1.44 36.91
N VAL A 783 -13.53 1.19 37.94
CA VAL A 783 -12.08 1.06 37.81
C VAL A 783 -11.65 -0.35 38.21
N VAL A 784 -10.61 -0.88 37.58
CA VAL A 784 -10.02 -2.19 37.90
C VAL A 784 -8.53 -2.05 38.08
N MET A 785 -7.99 -2.64 39.15
CA MET A 785 -6.55 -2.69 39.42
C MET A 785 -6.13 -3.99 40.11
N PRO A 786 -4.83 -4.34 40.12
CA PRO A 786 -4.33 -5.44 40.93
C PRO A 786 -4.39 -5.12 42.43
N ARG A 787 -4.65 -6.12 43.27
CA ARG A 787 -4.48 -5.98 44.73
C ARG A 787 -3.03 -6.22 45.11
N TYR A 788 -2.21 -5.17 45.15
CA TYR A 788 -0.83 -5.30 45.64
C TYR A 788 -0.79 -5.56 47.16
N GLY A 789 0.22 -6.30 47.61
CA GLY A 789 0.42 -6.64 49.02
C GLY A 789 0.57 -5.42 49.95
N THR A 790 1.01 -4.27 49.40
CA THR A 790 1.11 -2.99 50.13
C THR A 790 -0.24 -2.29 50.35
N ILE A 791 -1.30 -2.73 49.67
CA ILE A 791 -2.65 -2.19 49.85
C ILE A 791 -3.29 -2.89 51.05
N ASP A 792 -3.53 -2.12 52.11
CA ASP A 792 -4.20 -2.58 53.32
C ASP A 792 -5.73 -2.68 53.10
N PRO A 793 -6.32 -3.89 53.12
CA PRO A 793 -7.75 -4.07 52.86
C PRO A 793 -8.64 -3.44 53.95
N GLU A 794 -8.17 -3.38 55.19
CA GLU A 794 -8.94 -2.81 56.31
C GLU A 794 -8.97 -1.29 56.20
N ARG A 795 -7.81 -0.67 55.92
CA ARG A 795 -7.70 0.78 55.72
C ARG A 795 -8.62 1.32 54.62
N TYR A 796 -8.86 0.52 53.59
CA TYR A 796 -9.65 0.90 52.43
C TYR A 796 -11.03 0.21 52.35
N GLU A 797 -11.42 -0.50 53.41
CA GLU A 797 -12.72 -1.18 53.54
C GLU A 797 -13.07 -2.12 52.36
N LEU A 798 -12.08 -2.87 51.85
CA LEU A 798 -12.25 -3.73 50.69
C LEU A 798 -13.16 -4.93 51.00
N LYS A 799 -14.13 -5.21 50.12
CA LYS A 799 -15.12 -6.29 50.32
C LYS A 799 -15.11 -7.29 49.16
N PRO A 800 -15.08 -8.61 49.39
CA PRO A 800 -15.16 -9.58 48.31
C PRO A 800 -16.53 -9.53 47.61
N VAL A 801 -16.52 -9.40 46.28
CA VAL A 801 -17.73 -9.37 45.43
C VAL A 801 -17.82 -10.55 44.47
N VAL A 802 -16.68 -11.13 44.09
CA VAL A 802 -16.58 -12.40 43.37
C VAL A 802 -15.51 -13.24 44.05
N ARG A 803 -15.80 -14.51 44.29
CA ARG A 803 -14.83 -15.48 44.79
C ARG A 803 -14.60 -16.56 43.75
N ASP A 804 -13.37 -17.06 43.74
CA ASP A 804 -12.96 -18.16 42.89
C ASP A 804 -13.22 -17.97 41.38
N LEU A 805 -13.01 -16.75 40.86
CA LEU A 805 -13.15 -16.43 39.44
C LEU A 805 -12.15 -17.27 38.62
N PRO A 806 -12.61 -18.13 37.68
CA PRO A 806 -11.71 -18.91 36.85
C PRO A 806 -11.07 -18.03 35.78
N VAL A 807 -9.74 -17.85 35.84
CA VAL A 807 -8.99 -17.06 34.86
C VAL A 807 -8.08 -17.97 34.03
N PRO A 808 -8.35 -18.13 32.72
CA PRO A 808 -7.47 -18.87 31.82
C PRO A 808 -6.08 -18.21 31.71
N LEU A 809 -5.03 -19.03 31.79
CA LEU A 809 -3.64 -18.64 31.53
C LEU A 809 -2.94 -19.81 30.84
N ALA A 810 -2.71 -19.69 29.53
CA ALA A 810 -2.31 -20.80 28.67
C ALA A 810 -3.23 -22.03 28.82
N GLN A 811 -2.68 -23.17 29.25
CA GLN A 811 -3.43 -24.43 29.45
C GLN A 811 -3.98 -24.58 30.87
N GLN A 812 -3.72 -23.61 31.76
CA GLN A 812 -4.15 -23.65 33.15
C GLN A 812 -5.31 -22.68 33.37
N THR A 813 -6.08 -22.91 34.43
CA THR A 813 -7.05 -21.96 34.96
C THR A 813 -6.65 -21.65 36.39
N ILE A 814 -6.34 -20.38 36.64
CA ILE A 814 -5.91 -19.88 37.94
C ILE A 814 -7.07 -19.08 38.55
N SER A 815 -7.38 -19.36 39.81
CA SER A 815 -8.47 -18.70 40.53
C SER A 815 -8.10 -17.27 40.92
N ALA A 816 -9.05 -16.33 40.86
CA ALA A 816 -8.92 -14.96 41.36
C ALA A 816 -10.07 -14.59 42.30
N ASP A 817 -9.79 -13.84 43.36
CA ASP A 817 -10.84 -13.14 44.10
C ASP A 817 -10.95 -11.70 43.60
N VAL A 818 -12.17 -11.17 43.56
CA VAL A 818 -12.43 -9.77 43.19
C VAL A 818 -12.99 -9.05 44.40
N LEU A 819 -12.26 -8.04 44.88
CA LEU A 819 -12.68 -7.18 45.98
C LEU A 819 -13.18 -5.84 45.45
N GLU A 820 -14.19 -5.23 46.07
CA GLU A 820 -14.69 -3.89 45.78
C GLU A 820 -14.24 -2.92 46.89
N GLY A 821 -13.66 -1.80 46.48
CA GLY A 821 -13.47 -0.60 47.28
C GLY A 821 -14.01 0.65 46.55
N ARG A 822 -13.71 1.84 47.07
CA ARG A 822 -14.14 3.12 46.48
C ARG A 822 -13.06 4.20 46.58
N ILE A 823 -12.94 5.01 45.54
CA ILE A 823 -12.26 6.33 45.62
C ILE A 823 -13.25 7.42 46.03
N SER A 824 -12.74 8.62 46.39
CA SER A 824 -13.61 9.77 46.67
C SER A 824 -14.48 10.11 45.44
N GLY A 825 -15.68 10.66 45.67
CA GLY A 825 -16.71 10.77 44.62
C GLY A 825 -17.52 9.49 44.38
N GLY A 826 -17.26 8.41 45.14
CA GLY A 826 -18.08 7.20 45.18
C GLY A 826 -17.95 6.30 43.96
N VAL A 827 -16.86 6.39 43.20
CA VAL A 827 -16.57 5.50 42.06
C VAL A 827 -16.12 4.13 42.58
N PRO A 828 -16.73 3.01 42.15
CA PRO A 828 -16.33 1.67 42.54
C PRO A 828 -14.99 1.29 41.90
N VAL A 829 -14.14 0.63 42.69
CA VAL A 829 -12.84 0.10 42.26
C VAL A 829 -12.80 -1.39 42.56
N TYR A 830 -12.55 -2.21 41.54
CA TYR A 830 -12.38 -3.65 41.68
C TYR A 830 -10.91 -4.02 41.73
N PHE A 831 -10.57 -4.83 42.72
CA PHE A 831 -9.22 -5.30 42.98
C PHE A 831 -9.12 -6.77 42.63
N ILE A 832 -8.28 -7.11 41.66
CA ILE A 832 -7.97 -8.50 41.31
C ILE A 832 -6.95 -9.02 42.33
N GLU A 833 -7.40 -9.90 43.21
CA GLU A 833 -6.59 -10.51 44.25
C GLU A 833 -6.08 -11.88 43.82
N ASN A 834 -4.75 -12.01 43.83
CA ASN A 834 -4.06 -13.26 43.69
C ASN A 834 -2.72 -13.18 44.45
N GLN A 835 -2.56 -14.01 45.48
CA GLN A 835 -1.40 -13.94 46.38
C GLN A 835 -0.08 -14.22 45.65
N GLN A 836 -0.07 -15.11 44.66
CA GLN A 836 1.13 -15.49 43.91
C GLN A 836 1.65 -14.34 43.03
N PHE A 837 0.75 -13.62 42.36
CA PHE A 837 1.13 -12.56 41.42
C PHE A 837 1.24 -11.18 42.07
N PHE A 838 0.40 -10.82 43.03
CA PHE A 838 0.32 -9.44 43.55
C PHE A 838 0.65 -9.29 45.03
N GLY A 839 0.80 -10.39 45.80
CA GLY A 839 1.16 -10.37 47.22
C GLY A 839 2.64 -10.09 47.52
N ARG A 840 3.37 -9.37 46.64
CA ARG A 840 4.83 -9.15 46.71
C ARG A 840 5.21 -7.73 47.16
N GLU A 841 6.44 -7.55 47.64
CA GLU A 841 7.02 -6.23 47.93
C GLU A 841 7.42 -5.52 46.63
N GLY A 842 6.50 -4.70 46.08
CA GLY A 842 6.72 -3.91 44.87
C GLY A 842 5.66 -4.12 43.79
N MET A 843 5.56 -3.18 42.85
CA MET A 843 4.56 -3.21 41.77
C MET A 843 5.10 -3.80 40.47
N TYR A 844 6.34 -3.46 40.09
CA TYR A 844 6.98 -3.78 38.80
C TYR A 844 8.40 -4.34 38.97
N GLY A 845 8.95 -4.88 37.89
CA GLY A 845 10.36 -5.30 37.80
C GLY A 845 10.58 -6.76 38.18
N PHE A 846 9.52 -7.57 38.15
CA PHE A 846 9.63 -9.01 38.40
C PHE A 846 9.86 -9.76 37.09
N TRP A 847 10.51 -10.92 37.19
CA TRP A 847 10.87 -11.75 36.02
C TRP A 847 9.65 -12.34 35.28
N ASP A 848 8.50 -12.40 35.95
CA ASP A 848 7.22 -12.94 35.46
C ASP A 848 6.16 -11.84 35.21
N ASP A 849 6.59 -10.60 34.99
CA ASP A 849 5.68 -9.47 34.77
C ASP A 849 4.74 -9.69 33.57
N ASP A 850 5.16 -10.41 32.52
CA ASP A 850 4.29 -10.76 31.41
C ASP A 850 3.11 -11.64 31.85
N ALA A 851 3.37 -12.70 32.60
CA ALA A 851 2.34 -13.58 33.15
C ALA A 851 1.40 -12.83 34.12
N ARG A 852 1.95 -11.98 34.99
CA ARG A 852 1.18 -11.18 35.97
C ARG A 852 0.16 -10.30 35.28
N PHE A 853 0.58 -9.55 34.26
CA PHE A 853 -0.27 -8.57 33.61
C PHE A 853 -1.18 -9.16 32.51
N ILE A 854 -0.81 -10.32 31.91
CA ILE A 854 -1.75 -11.13 31.13
C ILE A 854 -2.87 -11.67 32.02
N TYR A 855 -2.51 -12.26 33.15
CA TYR A 855 -3.49 -12.78 34.12
C TYR A 855 -4.42 -11.67 34.59
N PHE A 856 -3.88 -10.50 34.96
CA PHE A 856 -4.69 -9.33 35.33
C PHE A 856 -5.64 -8.89 34.20
N SER A 857 -5.12 -8.74 32.98
CA SER A 857 -5.91 -8.33 31.81
C SER A 857 -7.02 -9.32 31.50
N ARG A 858 -6.75 -10.62 31.61
CA ARG A 858 -7.76 -11.67 31.42
C ARG A 858 -8.80 -11.64 32.55
N ALA A 859 -8.39 -11.53 33.81
CA ALA A 859 -9.29 -11.45 34.96
C ALA A 859 -10.24 -10.24 34.86
N ALA A 860 -9.76 -9.10 34.36
CA ALA A 860 -10.57 -7.90 34.15
C ALA A 860 -11.71 -8.11 33.13
N LEU A 861 -11.54 -9.01 32.16
CA LEU A 861 -12.58 -9.39 31.19
C LEU A 861 -13.50 -10.49 31.72
N GLU A 862 -12.96 -11.49 32.42
CA GLU A 862 -13.73 -12.61 32.98
C GLU A 862 -14.68 -12.16 34.09
N MET A 863 -14.33 -11.11 34.86
CA MET A 863 -15.19 -10.62 35.95
C MET A 863 -16.47 -9.91 35.46
N LEU A 864 -16.55 -9.50 34.18
CA LEU A 864 -17.64 -8.66 33.67
C LEU A 864 -19.01 -9.34 33.76
N ARG A 865 -19.08 -10.64 33.40
CA ARG A 865 -20.31 -11.43 33.48
C ARG A 865 -20.76 -11.68 34.93
N PRO A 866 -19.90 -12.19 35.85
CA PRO A 866 -20.26 -12.34 37.26
C PRO A 866 -20.73 -11.04 37.94
N LEU A 867 -20.17 -9.90 37.55
CA LEU A 867 -20.55 -8.58 38.07
C LEU A 867 -21.81 -7.99 37.39
N ASN A 868 -22.39 -8.69 36.41
CA ASN A 868 -23.49 -8.22 35.58
C ASN A 868 -23.23 -6.81 35.01
N PHE A 869 -22.01 -6.59 34.50
CA PHE A 869 -21.56 -5.31 33.99
C PHE A 869 -20.80 -5.49 32.68
N ILE A 870 -21.47 -5.19 31.57
CA ILE A 870 -20.87 -5.09 30.25
C ILE A 870 -20.72 -3.59 29.93
N PRO A 871 -19.48 -3.09 29.75
CA PRO A 871 -19.23 -1.68 29.43
C PRO A 871 -19.48 -1.38 27.94
N ASP A 872 -19.78 -0.13 27.62
CA ASP A 872 -19.77 0.36 26.23
C ASP A 872 -18.31 0.60 25.76
N VAL A 873 -17.45 1.03 26.70
CA VAL A 873 -16.03 1.29 26.44
C VAL A 873 -15.14 0.68 27.53
N VAL A 874 -14.10 -0.04 27.10
CA VAL A 874 -12.98 -0.44 27.97
C VAL A 874 -11.79 0.48 27.69
N HIS A 875 -11.42 1.27 28.69
CA HIS A 875 -10.31 2.19 28.64
C HIS A 875 -9.09 1.56 29.34
N VAL A 876 -8.10 1.20 28.55
CA VAL A 876 -6.86 0.54 28.96
C VAL A 876 -5.72 1.56 29.08
N ASN A 877 -4.88 1.41 30.10
CA ASN A 877 -3.79 2.33 30.43
C ASN A 877 -2.44 1.61 30.39
N ASP A 878 -1.54 2.11 29.55
CA ASP A 878 -0.17 1.61 29.33
C ASP A 878 -0.06 0.10 28.97
N TRP A 879 1.18 -0.38 28.84
CA TRP A 879 1.50 -1.73 28.37
C TRP A 879 0.88 -2.84 29.23
N HIS A 880 0.65 -2.58 30.53
CA HIS A 880 0.09 -3.53 31.51
C HIS A 880 -1.28 -4.07 31.10
N THR A 881 -2.06 -3.27 30.37
CA THR A 881 -3.45 -3.58 30.00
C THR A 881 -3.70 -3.54 28.49
N ALA A 882 -2.66 -3.18 27.71
CA ALA A 882 -2.71 -3.03 26.26
C ALA A 882 -3.01 -4.33 25.48
N VAL A 883 -2.99 -5.50 26.12
CA VAL A 883 -3.37 -6.77 25.47
C VAL A 883 -4.89 -6.94 25.35
N ILE A 884 -5.68 -6.24 26.17
CA ILE A 884 -7.15 -6.37 26.22
C ILE A 884 -7.83 -6.11 24.87
N PRO A 885 -7.51 -5.04 24.10
CA PRO A 885 -8.11 -4.84 22.78
C PRO A 885 -7.89 -6.03 21.84
N ASN A 886 -6.72 -6.65 21.90
CA ASN A 886 -6.46 -7.84 21.10
C ASN A 886 -7.23 -9.08 21.60
N MET A 887 -7.34 -9.28 22.92
CA MET A 887 -8.18 -10.35 23.47
C MET A 887 -9.63 -10.20 23.04
N LEU A 888 -10.20 -8.99 23.12
CA LEU A 888 -11.55 -8.71 22.64
C LEU A 888 -11.71 -9.04 21.16
N ALA A 889 -10.78 -8.55 20.32
CA ALA A 889 -10.82 -8.75 18.87
C ALA A 889 -10.63 -10.21 18.40
N LYS A 890 -10.04 -11.09 19.21
CA LYS A 890 -9.72 -12.48 18.80
C LYS A 890 -10.42 -13.56 19.63
N LEU A 891 -10.45 -13.42 20.95
CA LEU A 891 -10.98 -14.42 21.85
C LEU A 891 -12.47 -14.22 22.14
N TYR A 892 -12.96 -12.98 22.08
CA TYR A 892 -14.33 -12.64 22.44
C TYR A 892 -15.17 -12.07 21.27
N ALA A 893 -14.61 -11.98 20.06
CA ALA A 893 -15.25 -11.32 18.92
C ALA A 893 -16.57 -11.97 18.47
N THR A 894 -16.77 -13.27 18.75
CA THR A 894 -18.00 -14.00 18.41
C THR A 894 -19.05 -13.96 19.51
N ASP A 895 -18.73 -13.42 20.68
CA ASP A 895 -19.65 -13.28 21.80
C ASP A 895 -20.40 -11.95 21.68
N PRO A 896 -21.73 -11.95 21.44
CA PRO A 896 -22.49 -10.71 21.24
C PRO A 896 -22.43 -9.73 22.41
N ALA A 897 -22.16 -10.21 23.62
CA ALA A 897 -22.03 -9.33 24.79
C ALA A 897 -20.68 -8.58 24.80
N TYR A 898 -19.66 -9.09 24.13
CA TYR A 898 -18.31 -8.50 24.11
C TYR A 898 -17.97 -7.84 22.77
N ALA A 899 -18.61 -8.30 21.68
CA ALA A 899 -18.35 -7.83 20.32
C ALA A 899 -18.71 -6.35 20.07
N GLU A 900 -19.53 -5.75 20.92
CA GLU A 900 -19.94 -4.33 20.84
C GLU A 900 -19.04 -3.40 21.69
N ILE A 901 -18.09 -3.95 22.45
CA ILE A 901 -17.25 -3.18 23.37
C ILE A 901 -16.16 -2.45 22.58
N ALA A 902 -16.23 -1.13 22.55
CA ALA A 902 -15.16 -0.29 22.00
C ALA A 902 -14.00 -0.14 22.99
N THR A 903 -12.82 0.17 22.47
CA THR A 903 -11.58 0.22 23.25
C THR A 903 -10.81 1.52 23.07
N VAL A 904 -10.33 2.07 24.18
CA VAL A 904 -9.45 3.24 24.20
C VAL A 904 -8.15 2.90 24.92
N LEU A 905 -7.00 3.16 24.30
CA LEU A 905 -5.68 3.03 24.92
C LEU A 905 -5.09 4.40 25.25
N THR A 906 -4.85 4.69 26.54
CA THR A 906 -4.03 5.84 26.93
C THR A 906 -2.57 5.44 27.16
N ILE A 907 -1.66 6.11 26.46
CA ILE A 907 -0.21 6.03 26.64
C ILE A 907 0.24 7.18 27.56
N HIS A 908 0.68 6.86 28.77
CA HIS A 908 1.20 7.84 29.73
C HIS A 908 2.72 8.03 29.59
N ASN A 909 3.41 6.97 29.18
CA ASN A 909 4.84 6.98 28.96
C ASN A 909 5.24 5.90 27.95
N LEU A 910 5.80 6.31 26.81
CA LEU A 910 6.18 5.41 25.73
C LEU A 910 7.47 4.61 26.00
N ALA A 911 8.25 5.00 27.02
CA ALA A 911 9.50 4.31 27.36
C ALA A 911 9.28 2.88 27.88
N PHE A 912 8.09 2.57 28.41
CA PHE A 912 7.75 1.25 28.94
C PHE A 912 6.71 0.56 28.05
N GLN A 913 7.16 -0.40 27.23
CA GLN A 913 6.34 -0.97 26.15
C GLN A 913 5.84 -2.40 26.42
N GLY A 914 6.39 -3.08 27.43
CA GLY A 914 6.09 -4.50 27.70
C GLY A 914 6.55 -5.41 26.55
N VAL A 915 7.86 -5.42 26.30
CA VAL A 915 8.48 -6.27 25.27
C VAL A 915 8.88 -7.61 25.89
N PHE A 916 8.34 -8.70 25.36
CA PHE A 916 8.54 -10.05 25.86
C PHE A 916 8.76 -11.06 24.73
N GLY A 917 9.02 -12.32 25.09
CA GLY A 917 9.19 -13.43 24.14
C GLY A 917 7.86 -14.01 23.65
N TYR A 918 7.92 -14.90 22.66
CA TYR A 918 6.72 -15.52 22.06
C TYR A 918 5.83 -16.27 23.08
N GLY A 919 6.42 -16.80 24.16
CA GLY A 919 5.68 -17.48 25.24
C GLY A 919 4.58 -16.62 25.87
N THR A 920 4.72 -15.30 25.85
CA THR A 920 3.69 -14.35 26.29
C THR A 920 2.38 -14.46 25.49
N LEU A 921 2.44 -14.75 24.18
CA LEU A 921 1.21 -15.00 23.39
C LEU A 921 0.54 -16.32 23.78
N HIS A 922 1.34 -17.33 24.10
CA HIS A 922 0.81 -18.61 24.60
C HIS A 922 0.12 -18.45 25.96
N LEU A 923 0.73 -17.69 26.88
CA LEU A 923 0.12 -17.31 28.15
C LEU A 923 -1.24 -16.62 27.96
N ALA A 924 -1.35 -15.75 26.95
CA ALA A 924 -2.57 -15.02 26.63
C ALA A 924 -3.58 -15.80 25.75
N ASN A 925 -3.27 -17.05 25.36
CA ASN A 925 -4.04 -17.85 24.38
C ASN A 925 -4.19 -17.19 23.00
N LEU A 926 -3.23 -16.37 22.59
CA LEU A 926 -3.23 -15.60 21.34
C LEU A 926 -2.26 -16.14 20.29
N ASP A 927 -1.53 -17.20 20.59
CA ASP A 927 -0.55 -17.83 19.70
C ASP A 927 -1.10 -18.34 18.35
N PRO A 928 -2.39 -18.77 18.20
CA PRO A 928 -2.92 -19.15 16.89
C PRO A 928 -2.93 -18.01 15.85
N TRP A 929 -2.94 -16.76 16.29
CA TRP A 929 -2.90 -15.58 15.42
C TRP A 929 -1.50 -14.99 15.26
N GLY A 930 -0.50 -15.56 15.94
CA GLY A 930 0.91 -15.18 15.82
C GLY A 930 1.24 -13.72 16.20
N LEU A 931 2.39 -13.28 15.72
CA LEU A 931 2.88 -11.90 15.86
C LEU A 931 2.06 -10.94 14.98
N ILE A 932 1.91 -9.70 15.41
CA ILE A 932 1.41 -8.66 14.51
C ILE A 932 2.47 -8.40 13.43
N LYS A 933 2.04 -8.23 12.18
CA LYS A 933 2.92 -7.95 11.03
C LYS A 933 2.54 -6.62 10.36
N PRO A 934 2.70 -5.48 11.06
CA PRO A 934 2.47 -4.16 10.47
C PRO A 934 3.48 -3.78 9.37
N GLY A 935 4.50 -4.62 9.11
CA GLY A 935 5.53 -4.36 8.11
C GLY A 935 6.68 -3.50 8.65
N ILE A 936 6.83 -3.42 9.97
CA ILE A 936 7.81 -2.57 10.66
C ILE A 936 8.94 -3.47 11.20
N PRO A 937 10.17 -3.35 10.65
CA PRO A 937 11.33 -4.11 11.10
C PRO A 937 11.56 -3.95 12.61
N GLY A 938 11.78 -5.07 13.30
CA GLY A 938 11.97 -5.10 14.75
C GLY A 938 10.68 -5.17 15.59
N LEU A 939 9.54 -4.71 15.07
CA LEU A 939 8.22 -4.93 15.69
C LEU A 939 7.53 -6.19 15.15
N ASP A 940 7.76 -6.54 13.88
CA ASP A 940 7.20 -7.73 13.24
C ASP A 940 7.64 -9.04 13.94
N ASP A 941 8.75 -9.02 14.68
CA ASP A 941 9.44 -10.23 15.18
C ASP A 941 9.48 -10.34 16.71
N ILE A 942 8.83 -9.42 17.43
CA ILE A 942 8.79 -9.41 18.90
C ILE A 942 7.36 -9.35 19.43
N VAL A 943 7.15 -9.76 20.69
CA VAL A 943 5.88 -9.51 21.38
C VAL A 943 5.98 -8.18 22.11
N ASN A 944 5.41 -7.13 21.53
CA ASN A 944 5.28 -5.82 22.15
C ASN A 944 3.83 -5.58 22.58
N LEU A 945 3.51 -5.63 23.88
CA LEU A 945 2.14 -5.53 24.35
C LEU A 945 1.53 -4.16 24.09
N LEU A 946 2.28 -3.07 24.30
CA LEU A 946 1.82 -1.72 23.99
C LEU A 946 1.56 -1.54 22.49
N GLY A 947 2.44 -2.06 21.63
CA GLY A 947 2.27 -2.04 20.18
C GLY A 947 1.08 -2.85 19.70
N ARG A 948 0.77 -3.98 20.35
CA ARG A 948 -0.45 -4.75 20.07
C ARG A 948 -1.70 -3.97 20.51
N GLY A 949 -1.67 -3.29 21.65
CA GLY A 949 -2.75 -2.39 22.05
C GLY A 949 -2.97 -1.27 21.03
N LEU A 950 -1.89 -0.63 20.57
CA LEU A 950 -1.95 0.41 19.54
C LEU A 950 -2.55 -0.13 18.23
N TYR A 951 -2.16 -1.35 17.83
CA TYR A 951 -2.67 -2.00 16.62
C TYR A 951 -4.17 -2.25 16.72
N TYR A 952 -4.65 -2.84 17.82
CA TYR A 952 -6.03 -3.32 17.96
C TYR A 952 -7.03 -2.33 18.56
N ALA A 953 -6.59 -1.27 19.26
CA ALA A 953 -7.52 -0.33 19.89
C ALA A 953 -8.29 0.53 18.86
N ASP A 954 -9.54 0.89 19.18
CA ASP A 954 -10.40 1.71 18.31
C ASP A 954 -10.02 3.20 18.37
N ALA A 955 -9.55 3.65 19.54
CA ALA A 955 -8.87 4.93 19.69
C ALA A 955 -7.67 4.82 20.64
N VAL A 956 -6.71 5.69 20.43
CA VAL A 956 -5.48 5.80 21.21
C VAL A 956 -5.35 7.25 21.61
N ASN A 957 -5.03 7.53 22.86
CA ASN A 957 -4.60 8.86 23.23
C ASN A 957 -3.31 8.84 24.03
N THR A 958 -2.68 10.00 24.11
CA THR A 958 -1.65 10.29 25.09
C THR A 958 -2.02 11.54 25.88
N VAL A 959 -1.23 11.86 26.89
CA VAL A 959 -1.59 12.77 27.98
C VAL A 959 -1.37 14.26 27.67
N SER A 960 -1.08 14.61 26.41
CA SER A 960 -1.09 15.99 25.90
C SER A 960 -1.12 16.02 24.36
N ASN A 961 -1.53 17.15 23.76
CA ASN A 961 -1.57 17.37 22.30
C ASN A 961 -0.18 17.42 21.71
N ARG A 962 0.72 18.24 22.28
CA ARG A 962 2.09 18.36 21.80
C ARG A 962 2.84 17.04 21.91
N TYR A 963 2.65 16.28 23.00
CA TYR A 963 3.31 14.98 23.11
C TYR A 963 2.77 13.96 22.10
N ALA A 964 1.49 14.03 21.74
CA ALA A 964 0.92 13.22 20.66
C ALA A 964 1.59 13.50 19.30
N GLU A 965 2.12 14.71 19.08
CA GLU A 965 2.93 15.06 17.91
C GLU A 965 4.37 14.59 18.07
N GLU A 966 4.98 14.83 19.23
CA GLU A 966 6.37 14.48 19.52
C GLU A 966 6.64 12.97 19.39
N ILE A 967 5.76 12.10 19.90
CA ILE A 967 5.95 10.64 19.83
C ILE A 967 5.87 10.05 18.42
N LEU A 968 5.50 10.86 17.42
CA LEU A 968 5.55 10.49 16.01
C LEU A 968 6.96 10.65 15.43
N THR A 969 7.89 11.25 16.17
CA THR A 969 9.28 11.43 15.77
C THR A 969 10.15 10.29 16.31
N ALA A 970 11.28 10.04 15.65
CA ALA A 970 12.23 9.04 16.13
C ALA A 970 12.87 9.42 17.48
N GLU A 971 12.98 10.72 17.80
CA GLU A 971 13.59 11.19 19.06
C GLU A 971 12.75 10.82 20.29
N TYR A 972 11.42 10.99 20.22
CA TYR A 972 10.52 10.76 21.37
C TYR A 972 9.68 9.49 21.25
N GLY A 973 9.66 8.87 20.06
CA GLY A 973 8.76 7.75 19.77
C GLY A 973 9.30 6.37 20.12
N GLU A 974 10.48 6.26 20.74
CA GLU A 974 11.00 5.01 21.34
C GLU A 974 10.92 3.78 20.41
N ARG A 975 11.18 3.95 19.11
CA ARG A 975 11.04 2.94 18.04
C ARG A 975 9.60 2.47 17.75
N MET A 976 8.63 2.99 18.48
CA MET A 976 7.20 2.85 18.21
C MET A 976 6.69 3.92 17.24
N ASP A 977 7.51 4.93 16.93
CA ASP A 977 7.19 6.02 16.01
C ASP A 977 6.68 5.56 14.63
N PRO A 978 7.17 4.48 13.98
CA PRO A 978 6.62 4.06 12.70
C PRO A 978 5.20 3.51 12.86
N LEU A 979 4.92 2.80 13.95
CA LEU A 979 3.59 2.24 14.24
C LEU A 979 2.61 3.34 14.68
N LEU A 980 3.07 4.29 15.49
CA LEU A 980 2.30 5.48 15.85
C LEU A 980 2.03 6.35 14.62
N ARG A 981 2.98 6.44 13.68
CA ARG A 981 2.74 7.15 12.41
C ARG A 981 1.65 6.50 11.58
N LEU A 982 1.74 5.17 11.42
CA LEU A 982 0.75 4.34 10.72
C LEU A 982 -0.67 4.52 11.29
N TYR A 983 -0.80 4.75 12.61
CA TYR A 983 -2.09 4.82 13.30
C TYR A 983 -2.47 6.19 13.88
N ARG A 984 -1.85 7.31 13.51
CA ARG A 984 -2.21 8.60 14.15
C ARG A 984 -3.60 9.14 13.78
N SER A 985 -4.34 8.56 12.84
CA SER A 985 -5.77 8.93 12.66
C SER A 985 -6.59 8.65 13.91
N LYS A 986 -6.15 7.63 14.66
CA LYS A 986 -6.74 7.25 15.93
C LYS A 986 -5.88 7.66 17.13
N LEU A 987 -4.85 8.50 16.96
CA LEU A 987 -4.03 9.03 18.06
C LEU A 987 -4.48 10.45 18.42
N TYR A 988 -4.84 10.65 19.68
CA TYR A 988 -5.31 11.92 20.22
C TYR A 988 -4.44 12.40 21.38
N GLY A 989 -4.33 13.71 21.56
CA GLY A 989 -3.78 14.28 22.78
C GLY A 989 -4.91 14.73 23.70
N ILE A 990 -4.85 14.36 24.97
CA ILE A 990 -5.76 14.91 25.98
C ILE A 990 -4.93 15.30 27.19
N ILE A 991 -4.86 16.60 27.44
CA ILE A 991 -4.13 17.18 28.57
C ILE A 991 -4.76 16.65 29.88
N ASN A 992 -3.93 16.19 30.80
CA ASN A 992 -4.39 15.80 32.13
C ASN A 992 -4.90 17.01 32.93
N GLY A 993 -5.87 16.78 33.80
CA GLY A 993 -6.25 17.74 34.83
C GLY A 993 -5.47 17.53 36.12
N ILE A 994 -5.66 18.43 37.08
CA ILE A 994 -5.30 18.22 38.49
C ILE A 994 -6.55 18.16 39.37
N ASP A 995 -6.45 17.45 40.48
CA ASP A 995 -7.54 17.34 41.45
C ASP A 995 -7.60 18.62 42.32
N TYR A 996 -8.62 19.45 42.09
CA TYR A 996 -8.84 20.71 42.85
C TYR A 996 -9.25 20.47 44.30
N GLU A 997 -9.64 19.25 44.69
CA GLU A 997 -9.82 18.92 46.11
C GLU A 997 -8.48 18.85 46.83
N VAL A 998 -7.41 18.47 46.12
CA VAL A 998 -6.06 18.32 46.66
C VAL A 998 -5.23 19.59 46.46
N PHE A 999 -5.29 20.18 45.28
CA PHE A 999 -4.44 21.30 44.86
C PHE A 999 -5.23 22.61 44.74
N ASN A 1000 -5.49 23.27 45.86
CA ASN A 1000 -6.25 24.51 45.88
C ASN A 1000 -5.78 25.47 46.98
N PRO A 1001 -5.13 26.61 46.64
CA PRO A 1001 -4.55 27.51 47.64
C PRO A 1001 -5.57 28.14 48.61
N ALA A 1002 -6.86 28.14 48.25
CA ALA A 1002 -7.94 28.65 49.10
C ALA A 1002 -8.32 27.67 50.23
N THR A 1003 -8.09 26.36 50.04
CA THR A 1003 -8.51 25.30 50.97
C THR A 1003 -7.38 24.45 51.49
N ASP A 1004 -6.20 24.50 50.85
CA ASP A 1004 -5.02 23.72 51.22
C ASP A 1004 -4.60 24.03 52.66
N THR A 1005 -4.67 23.02 53.51
CA THR A 1005 -4.39 23.11 54.94
C THR A 1005 -2.90 23.17 55.24
N ASN A 1006 -2.05 22.81 54.27
CA ASN A 1006 -0.60 22.76 54.45
C ASN A 1006 0.05 24.13 54.25
N LEU A 1007 -0.66 25.12 53.70
CA LEU A 1007 -0.11 26.46 53.47
C LEU A 1007 -0.04 27.29 54.75
N ALA A 1008 1.03 28.09 54.88
CA ALA A 1008 1.17 29.04 55.98
C ALA A 1008 0.03 30.08 55.96
N THR A 1009 -0.32 30.55 54.76
CA THR A 1009 -1.45 31.45 54.54
C THR A 1009 -2.22 31.04 53.29
N ARG A 1010 -3.53 30.83 53.43
CA ARG A 1010 -4.43 30.54 52.30
C ARG A 1010 -4.76 31.80 51.51
N TYR A 1011 -4.93 31.65 50.20
CA TYR A 1011 -5.22 32.74 49.28
C TYR A 1011 -5.97 32.25 48.06
N ASP A 1012 -6.57 33.18 47.32
CA ASP A 1012 -7.18 32.94 46.02
C ASP A 1012 -6.71 33.99 45.00
N ILE A 1013 -7.38 34.05 43.86
CA ILE A 1013 -7.07 34.98 42.77
C ILE A 1013 -7.25 36.46 43.17
N ASP A 1014 -8.17 36.74 44.10
CA ASP A 1014 -8.50 38.09 44.52
C ASP A 1014 -7.63 38.55 45.69
N SER A 1015 -6.97 37.63 46.38
CA SER A 1015 -6.05 37.89 47.50
C SER A 1015 -4.61 37.45 47.24
N ILE A 1016 -4.16 37.43 45.98
CA ILE A 1016 -2.88 36.82 45.57
C ILE A 1016 -1.65 37.51 46.20
N GLU A 1017 -1.76 38.77 46.59
CA GLU A 1017 -0.71 39.49 47.30
C GLU A 1017 -0.29 38.81 48.62
N ARG A 1018 -1.18 38.01 49.22
CA ARG A 1018 -0.89 37.20 50.43
C ARG A 1018 0.10 36.07 50.16
N LYS A 1019 0.35 35.72 48.90
CA LYS A 1019 1.36 34.73 48.50
C LYS A 1019 2.76 35.06 49.05
N VAL A 1020 3.06 36.34 49.28
CA VAL A 1020 4.34 36.78 49.90
C VAL A 1020 4.55 36.18 51.30
N GLU A 1021 3.49 35.90 52.06
CA GLU A 1021 3.58 35.27 53.38
C GLU A 1021 4.06 33.82 53.25
N ASN A 1022 3.58 33.09 52.23
CA ASN A 1022 4.07 31.74 51.91
C ASN A 1022 5.52 31.77 51.42
N LYS A 1023 5.92 32.79 50.66
CA LYS A 1023 7.31 32.98 50.22
C LYS A 1023 8.27 33.19 51.39
N LEU A 1024 7.91 34.08 52.33
CA LEU A 1024 8.72 34.33 53.53
C LEU A 1024 8.79 33.10 54.44
N ALA A 1025 7.67 32.36 54.58
CA ALA A 1025 7.64 31.10 55.31
C ALA A 1025 8.56 30.04 54.67
N LEU A 1026 8.53 29.91 53.34
CA LEU A 1026 9.40 29.00 52.60
C LEU A 1026 10.89 29.40 52.71
N GLN A 1027 11.21 30.69 52.55
CA GLN A 1027 12.57 31.20 52.74
C GLN A 1027 13.09 30.87 54.15
N LYS A 1028 12.25 31.06 55.19
CA LYS A 1028 12.57 30.72 56.57
C LYS A 1028 12.74 29.21 56.78
N GLU A 1029 11.83 28.38 56.25
CA GLU A 1029 11.89 26.91 56.35
C GLU A 1029 13.19 26.35 55.74
N LEU A 1030 13.64 26.95 54.62
CA LEU A 1030 14.80 26.50 53.87
C LEU A 1030 16.12 27.21 54.22
N GLY A 1031 16.10 28.10 55.21
CA GLY A 1031 17.29 28.83 55.69
C GLY A 1031 17.81 29.92 54.75
N LEU A 1032 16.99 30.38 53.79
CA LEU A 1032 17.33 31.47 52.87
C LEU A 1032 17.04 32.84 53.51
N PRO A 1033 17.75 33.92 53.09
CA PRO A 1033 17.42 35.28 53.49
C PRO A 1033 15.96 35.62 53.16
N GLN A 1034 15.22 36.05 54.17
CA GLN A 1034 13.81 36.45 54.05
C GLN A 1034 13.72 37.80 53.35
N ARG A 1035 13.55 37.77 52.02
CA ARG A 1035 13.50 38.95 51.14
C ARG A 1035 12.23 38.88 50.30
N PRO A 1036 11.18 39.67 50.60
CA PRO A 1036 9.94 39.67 49.83
C PRO A 1036 10.15 40.12 48.38
N GLU A 1037 11.08 41.06 48.16
CA GLU A 1037 11.42 41.65 46.86
C GLU A 1037 12.35 40.79 46.00
N ALA A 1038 13.03 39.79 46.57
CA ALA A 1038 13.96 38.95 45.81
C ALA A 1038 13.21 37.82 45.09
N PRO A 1039 13.33 37.65 43.77
CA PRO A 1039 12.62 36.60 43.04
C PRO A 1039 13.06 35.20 43.47
N LEU A 1040 12.09 34.31 43.74
CA LEU A 1040 12.31 32.92 44.16
C LEU A 1040 11.82 31.95 43.09
N ILE A 1041 12.72 31.12 42.58
CA ILE A 1041 12.47 30.07 41.59
C ILE A 1041 12.43 28.71 42.29
N GLY A 1042 11.36 27.94 42.11
CA GLY A 1042 11.22 26.57 42.61
C GLY A 1042 11.42 25.52 41.52
N LEU A 1043 11.98 24.36 41.87
CA LEU A 1043 12.12 23.19 41.01
C LEU A 1043 11.75 21.93 41.80
N ILE A 1044 10.73 21.20 41.35
CA ILE A 1044 10.32 19.90 41.92
C ILE A 1044 10.40 18.86 40.81
N SER A 1045 11.31 17.90 40.91
CA SER A 1045 11.53 16.94 39.82
C SER A 1045 12.22 15.64 40.23
N ARG A 1046 12.11 14.61 39.38
CA ARG A 1046 13.02 13.45 39.43
C ARG A 1046 14.37 13.88 38.85
N LEU A 1047 15.48 13.55 39.48
CA LEU A 1047 16.78 14.08 39.10
C LEU A 1047 17.49 13.22 38.03
N TYR A 1048 16.96 13.26 36.81
CA TYR A 1048 17.47 12.52 35.64
C TYR A 1048 17.62 13.46 34.43
N ASP A 1049 18.41 13.04 33.43
CA ASP A 1049 18.63 13.80 32.18
C ASP A 1049 17.35 14.25 31.50
N GLN A 1050 16.31 13.40 31.50
CA GLN A 1050 15.00 13.71 30.93
C GLN A 1050 14.45 15.07 31.42
N LYS A 1051 14.80 15.50 32.64
CA LYS A 1051 14.27 16.69 33.29
C LYS A 1051 15.08 17.97 33.07
N GLY A 1052 16.03 17.97 32.12
CA GLY A 1052 16.73 19.19 31.72
C GLY A 1052 17.80 19.68 32.69
N LEU A 1053 18.28 18.80 33.58
CA LEU A 1053 19.17 19.19 34.67
C LEU A 1053 20.59 19.46 34.21
N ASP A 1054 20.99 18.91 33.07
CA ASP A 1054 22.21 19.25 32.34
C ASP A 1054 22.21 20.71 31.86
N LEU A 1055 21.07 21.24 31.39
CA LEU A 1055 20.97 22.66 31.02
C LEU A 1055 21.22 23.55 32.24
N ILE A 1056 20.58 23.22 33.37
CA ILE A 1056 20.78 23.91 34.64
C ILE A 1056 22.24 23.83 35.06
N ALA A 1057 22.89 22.66 34.94
CA ALA A 1057 24.30 22.49 35.27
C ALA A 1057 25.20 23.46 34.49
N ASN A 1058 24.95 23.62 33.19
CA ASN A 1058 25.76 24.47 32.31
C ASN A 1058 25.57 25.97 32.56
N MET A 1059 24.37 26.41 32.97
CA MET A 1059 24.12 27.83 33.30
C MET A 1059 24.23 28.18 34.78
N MET A 1060 24.46 27.20 35.67
CA MET A 1060 24.42 27.39 37.13
C MET A 1060 25.32 28.54 37.60
N TRP A 1061 26.54 28.62 37.05
CA TRP A 1061 27.48 29.69 37.37
C TRP A 1061 26.94 31.09 37.00
N GLY A 1062 26.23 31.21 35.88
CA GLY A 1062 25.58 32.44 35.45
C GLY A 1062 24.37 32.78 36.33
N LEU A 1063 23.52 31.79 36.61
CA LEU A 1063 22.34 31.96 37.45
C LEU A 1063 22.68 32.48 38.85
N MET A 1064 23.75 31.95 39.47
CA MET A 1064 24.15 32.37 40.81
C MET A 1064 24.68 33.82 40.87
N ARG A 1065 25.02 34.43 39.73
CA ARG A 1065 25.41 35.85 39.64
C ARG A 1065 24.22 36.80 39.58
N LEU A 1066 23.04 36.33 39.20
CA LEU A 1066 21.80 37.11 39.22
C LEU A 1066 21.29 37.26 40.67
N ASP A 1067 20.54 38.32 40.95
CA ASP A 1067 19.90 38.51 42.28
C ASP A 1067 18.58 37.75 42.33
N LEU A 1068 18.67 36.44 42.55
CA LEU A 1068 17.54 35.51 42.69
C LEU A 1068 17.83 34.46 43.76
N GLN A 1069 16.78 33.73 44.15
CA GLN A 1069 16.88 32.52 44.97
C GLN A 1069 16.36 31.29 44.20
N LEU A 1070 16.99 30.14 44.39
CA LEU A 1070 16.62 28.86 43.76
C LEU A 1070 16.38 27.79 44.84
N VAL A 1071 15.23 27.11 44.75
CA VAL A 1071 14.84 26.02 45.66
C VAL A 1071 14.62 24.74 44.86
N VAL A 1072 15.27 23.64 45.27
CA VAL A 1072 15.22 22.34 44.59
C VAL A 1072 14.70 21.26 45.52
N LEU A 1073 13.73 20.48 45.05
CA LEU A 1073 13.22 19.25 45.69
C LEU A 1073 13.21 18.09 44.68
N GLY A 1074 13.93 17.02 44.97
CA GLY A 1074 13.99 15.87 44.06
C GLY A 1074 14.96 14.78 44.48
N ALA A 1075 14.89 13.61 43.86
CA ALA A 1075 15.88 12.54 44.01
C ALA A 1075 16.10 11.83 42.66
N GLY A 1076 17.27 11.21 42.46
CA GLY A 1076 17.59 10.54 41.21
C GLY A 1076 19.06 10.17 41.07
N GLU A 1077 19.67 10.54 39.95
CA GLU A 1077 21.08 10.23 39.67
C GLU A 1077 22.03 11.02 40.57
N GLY A 1078 23.04 10.33 41.12
CA GLY A 1078 23.99 10.91 42.07
C GLY A 1078 24.68 12.18 41.57
N ARG A 1079 25.02 12.27 40.28
CA ARG A 1079 25.65 13.47 39.70
C ARG A 1079 24.80 14.74 39.82
N TYR A 1080 23.48 14.63 39.70
CA TYR A 1080 22.57 15.77 39.78
C TYR A 1080 22.27 16.11 41.23
N GLU A 1081 22.14 15.11 42.09
CA GLU A 1081 22.07 15.34 43.53
C GLU A 1081 23.31 16.10 44.03
N ASP A 1082 24.50 15.69 43.59
CA ASP A 1082 25.77 16.32 43.97
C ASP A 1082 25.93 17.72 43.39
N LEU A 1083 25.53 17.95 42.13
CA LEU A 1083 25.48 19.29 41.52
C LEU A 1083 24.72 20.28 42.41
N PHE A 1084 23.50 19.93 42.83
CA PHE A 1084 22.68 20.82 43.64
C PHE A 1084 23.18 20.93 45.09
N ARG A 1085 23.69 19.85 45.69
CA ARG A 1085 24.32 19.89 47.02
C ARG A 1085 25.52 20.84 47.06
N VAL A 1086 26.42 20.75 46.07
CA VAL A 1086 27.63 21.59 45.98
C VAL A 1086 27.26 23.06 45.80
N ASN A 1087 26.36 23.36 44.86
CA ASN A 1087 25.96 24.75 44.61
C ASN A 1087 25.18 25.37 45.79
N ALA A 1088 24.38 24.58 46.53
CA ALA A 1088 23.72 25.02 47.76
C ALA A 1088 24.73 25.39 48.84
N ARG A 1089 25.78 24.57 49.01
CA ARG A 1089 26.86 24.83 49.98
C ARG A 1089 27.66 26.08 49.62
N ASP A 1090 27.97 26.25 48.33
CA ASP A 1090 28.83 27.33 47.86
C ASP A 1090 28.06 28.68 47.72
N ASN A 1091 26.73 28.63 47.60
CA ASN A 1091 25.85 29.81 47.51
C ASN A 1091 24.67 29.75 48.52
N PRO A 1092 24.91 29.64 49.84
CA PRO A 1092 23.88 29.30 50.83
C PRO A 1092 22.84 30.41 51.03
N GLN A 1093 23.12 31.64 50.58
CA GLN A 1093 22.17 32.75 50.62
C GLN A 1093 21.22 32.78 49.39
N LYS A 1094 21.51 31.97 48.36
CA LYS A 1094 20.77 31.97 47.10
C LYS A 1094 20.17 30.61 46.74
N LEU A 1095 20.76 29.48 47.13
CA LEU A 1095 20.29 28.16 46.72
C LEU A 1095 20.04 27.22 47.91
N SER A 1096 18.89 26.56 47.92
CA SER A 1096 18.58 25.46 48.84
C SER A 1096 18.16 24.20 48.07
N ALA A 1097 18.73 23.05 48.42
CA ALA A 1097 18.47 21.77 47.76
C ALA A 1097 18.09 20.69 48.78
N THR A 1098 16.87 20.15 48.66
CA THR A 1098 16.37 19.03 49.45
C THR A 1098 16.31 17.78 48.59
N ILE A 1099 17.19 16.81 48.87
CA ILE A 1099 17.22 15.55 48.14
C ILE A 1099 16.26 14.53 48.77
N GLY A 1100 15.26 14.08 48.03
CA GLY A 1100 14.22 13.16 48.49
C GLY A 1100 12.80 13.53 48.05
N PHE A 1101 11.82 12.78 48.52
CA PHE A 1101 10.39 13.02 48.26
C PHE A 1101 9.67 13.51 49.52
N LYS A 1102 9.17 14.75 49.50
CA LYS A 1102 8.43 15.39 50.61
C LYS A 1102 7.18 16.10 50.07
N PRO A 1103 6.00 15.44 50.05
CA PRO A 1103 4.77 16.00 49.47
C PRO A 1103 4.35 17.36 50.03
N VAL A 1104 4.45 17.55 51.35
CA VAL A 1104 4.07 18.80 52.01
C VAL A 1104 5.01 19.94 51.58
N LEU A 1105 6.32 19.70 51.57
CA LEU A 1105 7.29 20.68 51.08
C LEU A 1105 7.07 21.03 49.60
N ALA A 1106 6.64 20.07 48.77
CA ALA A 1106 6.29 20.35 47.37
C ALA A 1106 5.14 21.38 47.27
N GLN A 1107 4.10 21.26 48.09
CA GLN A 1107 3.02 22.26 48.16
C GLN A 1107 3.52 23.62 48.66
N HIS A 1108 4.42 23.64 49.65
CA HIS A 1108 5.03 24.88 50.12
C HIS A 1108 5.84 25.57 49.01
N ILE A 1109 6.58 24.81 48.20
CA ILE A 1109 7.32 25.34 47.04
C ILE A 1109 6.34 25.91 46.01
N TYR A 1110 5.27 25.20 45.64
CA TYR A 1110 4.26 25.74 44.73
C TYR A 1110 3.59 27.00 45.27
N ALA A 1111 3.33 27.11 46.56
CA ALA A 1111 2.71 28.30 47.14
C ALA A 1111 3.70 29.46 47.36
N GLY A 1112 4.96 29.18 47.69
CA GLY A 1112 5.95 30.18 48.10
C GLY A 1112 6.90 30.66 46.99
N SER A 1113 7.04 29.94 45.89
CA SER A 1113 7.84 30.40 44.75
C SER A 1113 7.11 31.45 43.90
N ASP A 1114 7.87 32.37 43.31
CA ASP A 1114 7.35 33.31 42.31
C ASP A 1114 7.33 32.64 40.93
N MET A 1115 8.38 31.86 40.63
CA MET A 1115 8.59 31.18 39.36
C MET A 1115 8.79 29.67 39.58
N PHE A 1116 8.43 28.85 38.61
CA PHE A 1116 8.60 27.40 38.66
C PHE A 1116 9.37 26.87 37.45
N LEU A 1117 10.52 26.24 37.67
CA LEU A 1117 11.44 25.84 36.61
C LEU A 1117 11.17 24.39 36.18
N MET A 1118 10.80 24.19 34.91
CA MET A 1118 10.66 22.86 34.30
C MET A 1118 11.33 22.82 32.93
N PRO A 1119 12.67 22.67 32.87
CA PRO A 1119 13.42 22.70 31.62
C PRO A 1119 13.46 21.32 30.94
N SER A 1120 12.42 20.51 31.13
CA SER A 1120 12.39 19.11 30.71
C SER A 1120 12.82 18.94 29.25
N ARG A 1121 13.65 17.92 28.99
CA ARG A 1121 14.01 17.50 27.64
C ARG A 1121 12.78 16.96 26.91
N PHE A 1122 11.96 16.18 27.60
CA PHE A 1122 10.60 15.86 27.18
C PHE A 1122 9.70 15.63 28.39
N GLU A 1123 8.42 15.97 28.22
CA GLU A 1123 7.43 15.91 29.29
C GLU A 1123 6.05 15.51 28.73
N PRO A 1124 5.65 14.22 28.82
CA PRO A 1124 4.41 13.75 28.21
C PRO A 1124 3.17 14.59 28.54
N CYS A 1125 3.06 15.02 29.79
CA CYS A 1125 2.09 16.02 30.23
C CYS A 1125 2.76 17.01 31.19
N GLY A 1126 3.33 16.48 32.27
CA GLY A 1126 3.75 17.29 33.42
C GLY A 1126 2.54 17.68 34.26
N LEU A 1127 2.56 17.37 35.55
CA LEU A 1127 1.55 17.86 36.49
C LEU A 1127 2.04 19.12 37.23
N GLY A 1128 3.35 19.32 37.32
CA GLY A 1128 3.94 20.37 38.14
C GLY A 1128 3.60 21.77 37.67
N GLN A 1129 3.57 22.01 36.37
CA GLN A 1129 3.20 23.30 35.80
C GLN A 1129 1.70 23.60 35.99
N LEU A 1130 0.84 22.59 35.93
CA LEU A 1130 -0.59 22.76 36.20
C LEU A 1130 -0.82 23.16 37.66
N ILE A 1131 -0.12 22.50 38.58
CA ILE A 1131 -0.14 22.86 39.99
C ILE A 1131 0.45 24.26 40.19
N SER A 1132 1.55 24.62 39.52
CA SER A 1132 2.17 25.95 39.65
C SER A 1132 1.22 27.06 39.18
N LEU A 1133 0.55 26.88 38.04
CA LEU A 1133 -0.48 27.79 37.53
C LEU A 1133 -1.60 28.00 38.55
N ARG A 1134 -2.12 26.90 39.11
CA ARG A 1134 -3.19 26.94 40.12
C ARG A 1134 -2.80 27.70 41.39
N TYR A 1135 -1.52 27.70 41.74
CA TYR A 1135 -0.99 28.42 42.91
C TYR A 1135 -0.43 29.82 42.56
N GLY A 1136 -0.59 30.30 41.32
CA GLY A 1136 -0.10 31.61 40.89
C GLY A 1136 1.43 31.73 40.87
N THR A 1137 2.12 30.60 40.68
CA THR A 1137 3.57 30.50 40.49
C THR A 1137 3.86 30.35 39.02
N ILE A 1138 4.62 31.30 38.47
CA ILE A 1138 4.76 31.47 37.03
C ILE A 1138 5.76 30.45 36.47
N PRO A 1139 5.33 29.51 35.62
CA PRO A 1139 6.20 28.48 35.10
C PRO A 1139 7.17 29.05 34.05
N ILE A 1140 8.43 28.61 34.12
CA ILE A 1140 9.48 28.80 33.11
C ILE A 1140 9.78 27.42 32.55
N VAL A 1141 9.37 27.18 31.31
CA VAL A 1141 9.33 25.83 30.74
C VAL A 1141 9.97 25.79 29.38
N ARG A 1142 10.46 24.60 29.02
CA ARG A 1142 10.73 24.32 27.61
C ARG A 1142 9.41 24.01 26.89
N ALA A 1143 9.27 24.45 25.65
CA ALA A 1143 8.15 24.11 24.76
C ALA A 1143 8.17 22.63 24.33
N THR A 1144 7.93 21.71 25.26
CA THR A 1144 7.85 20.27 25.00
C THR A 1144 6.65 19.62 25.70
N GLY A 1145 6.05 18.66 25.01
CA GLY A 1145 4.87 17.90 25.45
C GLY A 1145 3.83 18.77 26.14
N GLY A 1146 3.28 18.30 27.26
CA GLY A 1146 2.20 19.04 27.92
C GLY A 1146 2.59 20.40 28.48
N LEU A 1147 3.89 20.71 28.61
CA LEU A 1147 4.33 22.06 28.98
C LEU A 1147 4.00 23.07 27.89
N ALA A 1148 4.24 22.71 26.62
CA ALA A 1148 3.93 23.56 25.47
C ALA A 1148 2.42 23.78 25.30
N ASP A 1149 1.59 22.79 25.66
CA ASP A 1149 0.14 22.91 25.56
C ASP A 1149 -0.50 23.77 26.65
N THR A 1150 0.15 23.84 27.81
CA THR A 1150 -0.46 24.41 29.03
C THR A 1150 0.12 25.76 29.39
N ILE A 1151 1.34 26.04 28.93
CA ILE A 1151 2.05 27.29 29.20
C ILE A 1151 2.15 28.13 27.93
N HIS A 1152 1.50 29.29 27.97
CA HIS A 1152 1.54 30.30 26.92
C HIS A 1152 2.52 31.41 27.30
N ASP A 1153 3.46 31.70 26.41
CA ASP A 1153 4.50 32.68 26.63
C ASP A 1153 3.93 34.09 26.88
N TRP A 1154 4.50 34.78 27.86
CA TRP A 1154 4.00 36.04 28.36
C TRP A 1154 4.35 37.22 27.43
N ASP A 1155 3.33 37.82 26.81
CA ASP A 1155 3.47 39.08 26.06
C ASP A 1155 3.17 40.27 26.99
N PRO A 1156 4.18 41.05 27.41
CA PRO A 1156 3.97 42.18 28.33
C PRO A 1156 3.23 43.36 27.69
N VAL A 1157 3.19 43.45 26.36
CA VAL A 1157 2.48 44.52 25.64
C VAL A 1157 0.99 44.21 25.59
N LYS A 1158 0.64 42.97 25.23
CA LYS A 1158 -0.76 42.50 25.17
C LYS A 1158 -1.31 42.06 26.52
N GLN A 1159 -0.43 41.82 27.49
CA GLN A 1159 -0.73 41.26 28.80
C GLN A 1159 -1.44 39.90 28.74
N THR A 1160 -1.04 39.09 27.76
CA THR A 1160 -1.56 37.74 27.52
C THR A 1160 -0.47 36.70 27.77
N GLY A 1161 -0.85 35.49 28.12
CA GLY A 1161 0.07 34.42 28.50
C GLY A 1161 0.06 34.15 30.01
N ASN A 1162 0.59 33.00 30.39
CA ASN A 1162 0.56 32.48 31.76
C ASN A 1162 1.94 31.94 32.25
N GLY A 1163 3.00 32.03 31.44
CA GLY A 1163 4.36 31.65 31.81
C GLY A 1163 5.43 32.17 30.85
N PHE A 1164 6.68 31.71 31.03
CA PHE A 1164 7.80 31.99 30.13
C PHE A 1164 8.23 30.71 29.44
N VAL A 1165 8.40 30.78 28.12
CA VAL A 1165 8.68 29.61 27.30
C VAL A 1165 9.98 29.79 26.53
N PHE A 1166 10.79 28.73 26.45
CA PHE A 1166 11.93 28.62 25.54
C PHE A 1166 11.83 27.36 24.68
N ASP A 1167 12.40 27.40 23.49
CA ASP A 1167 12.22 26.34 22.48
C ASP A 1167 13.45 25.43 22.39
N ALA A 1168 14.63 26.04 22.26
CA ALA A 1168 15.87 25.30 22.08
C ALA A 1168 16.20 24.53 23.36
N TYR A 1169 16.60 23.26 23.23
CA TYR A 1169 17.19 22.53 24.37
C TYR A 1169 18.62 23.03 24.60
N ASP A 1170 18.73 24.29 24.99
CA ASP A 1170 19.97 25.02 25.18
C ASP A 1170 19.91 25.85 26.46
N HIS A 1171 21.03 25.82 27.17
CA HIS A 1171 21.19 26.50 28.44
C HIS A 1171 21.18 28.03 28.33
N TRP A 1172 21.55 28.63 27.19
CA TRP A 1172 21.48 30.09 27.01
C TRP A 1172 20.06 30.56 26.74
N ASP A 1173 19.27 29.79 26.01
CA ASP A 1173 17.85 30.12 25.77
C ASP A 1173 17.05 30.05 27.08
N LEU A 1174 17.24 28.98 27.85
CA LEU A 1174 16.69 28.87 29.20
C LEU A 1174 17.13 30.04 30.10
N TYR A 1175 18.43 30.37 30.07
CA TYR A 1175 18.97 31.50 30.82
C TYR A 1175 18.33 32.84 30.41
N ALA A 1176 18.08 33.05 29.12
CA ALA A 1176 17.41 34.24 28.61
C ALA A 1176 15.97 34.38 29.13
N GLN A 1177 15.22 33.28 29.21
CA GLN A 1177 13.87 33.31 29.78
C GLN A 1177 13.87 33.53 31.28
N VAL A 1178 14.85 32.98 32.00
CA VAL A 1178 15.03 33.32 33.41
C VAL A 1178 15.27 34.82 33.56
N VAL A 1179 16.18 35.42 32.78
CA VAL A 1179 16.42 36.87 32.82
C VAL A 1179 15.16 37.66 32.48
N ARG A 1180 14.43 37.28 31.43
CA ARG A 1180 13.16 37.93 31.04
C ARG A 1180 12.10 37.84 32.15
N ALA A 1181 11.98 36.69 32.82
CA ALA A 1181 11.08 36.52 33.94
C ALA A 1181 11.44 37.45 35.10
N LEU A 1182 12.73 37.56 35.41
CA LEU A 1182 13.24 38.47 36.45
C LEU A 1182 12.97 39.94 36.11
N GLU A 1183 13.14 40.35 34.85
CA GLU A 1183 12.83 41.73 34.43
C GLU A 1183 11.33 42.04 34.49
N ASN A 1184 10.46 41.08 34.17
CA ASN A 1184 9.01 41.24 34.30
C ASN A 1184 8.57 41.25 35.77
N PHE A 1185 9.21 40.46 36.63
CA PHE A 1185 8.96 40.46 38.08
C PHE A 1185 9.20 41.84 38.72
N ARG A 1186 10.15 42.62 38.16
CA ARG A 1186 10.41 44.02 38.59
C ARG A 1186 9.27 44.99 38.24
N GLN A 1187 8.27 44.56 37.48
CA GLN A 1187 7.10 45.35 37.08
C GLN A 1187 5.84 44.81 37.79
N PRO A 1188 5.47 45.31 39.00
CA PRO A 1188 4.45 44.68 39.83
C PRO A 1188 3.05 44.62 39.20
N SER A 1189 2.69 45.62 38.37
CA SER A 1189 1.41 45.63 37.66
C SER A 1189 1.33 44.50 36.64
N LEU A 1190 2.36 44.37 35.79
CA LEU A 1190 2.46 43.32 34.78
C LEU A 1190 2.52 41.94 35.42
N TRP A 1191 3.32 41.79 36.49
CA TRP A 1191 3.45 40.52 37.21
C TRP A 1191 2.12 40.06 37.81
N ARG A 1192 1.35 40.96 38.42
CA ARG A 1192 0.01 40.62 38.95
C ARG A 1192 -0.94 40.18 37.85
N THR A 1193 -0.92 40.83 36.68
CA THR A 1193 -1.73 40.39 35.54
C THR A 1193 -1.33 38.98 35.11
N LEU A 1194 -0.03 38.71 34.97
CA LEU A 1194 0.48 37.38 34.63
C LEU A 1194 0.08 36.30 35.66
N GLN A 1195 0.12 36.61 36.95
CA GLN A 1195 -0.33 35.66 37.98
C GLN A 1195 -1.84 35.43 37.98
N ARG A 1196 -2.65 36.46 37.73
CA ARG A 1196 -4.10 36.28 37.55
C ARG A 1196 -4.38 35.39 36.34
N ASN A 1197 -3.70 35.63 35.21
CA ASN A 1197 -3.82 34.76 34.03
C ASN A 1197 -3.48 33.30 34.35
N ALA A 1198 -2.41 33.08 35.12
CA ALA A 1198 -2.04 31.74 35.58
C ALA A 1198 -3.13 31.08 36.42
N MET A 1199 -3.68 31.76 37.43
CA MET A 1199 -4.71 31.20 38.31
C MET A 1199 -6.09 31.04 37.64
N MET A 1200 -6.38 31.82 36.60
CA MET A 1200 -7.60 31.69 35.78
C MET A 1200 -7.51 30.56 34.76
N SER A 1201 -6.33 30.01 34.50
CA SER A 1201 -6.16 28.89 33.58
C SER A 1201 -6.91 27.67 34.13
N ASP A 1202 -7.92 27.18 33.40
CA ASP A 1202 -8.65 25.98 33.81
C ASP A 1202 -7.82 24.73 33.54
N VAL A 1203 -7.22 24.21 34.61
CA VAL A 1203 -6.40 23.00 34.62
C VAL A 1203 -7.11 21.85 35.35
N SER A 1204 -8.44 21.91 35.47
CA SER A 1204 -9.26 20.91 36.16
C SER A 1204 -9.56 19.68 35.30
N TRP A 1205 -9.90 18.57 35.95
CA TRP A 1205 -10.35 17.35 35.26
C TRP A 1205 -11.70 17.49 34.56
N ALA A 1206 -12.51 18.50 34.88
CA ALA A 1206 -13.84 18.67 34.27
C ALA A 1206 -13.73 18.92 32.76
N ASN A 1207 -12.79 19.78 32.35
CA ASN A 1207 -12.52 20.06 30.94
C ASN A 1207 -11.92 18.85 30.22
N SER A 1208 -10.91 18.20 30.82
CA SER A 1208 -10.29 16.99 30.26
C SER A 1208 -11.30 15.85 30.11
N ALA A 1209 -12.19 15.64 31.09
CA ALA A 1209 -13.19 14.59 31.06
C ALA A 1209 -14.16 14.75 29.87
N LEU A 1210 -14.55 15.97 29.50
CA LEU A 1210 -15.36 16.20 28.29
C LEU A 1210 -14.63 15.79 27.01
N GLN A 1211 -13.31 15.98 26.95
CA GLN A 1211 -12.50 15.50 25.82
C GLN A 1211 -12.42 13.96 25.80
N TYR A 1212 -12.29 13.32 26.96
CA TYR A 1212 -12.36 11.86 27.06
C TYR A 1212 -13.74 11.32 26.64
N VAL A 1213 -14.84 12.00 26.99
CA VAL A 1213 -16.19 11.60 26.53
C VAL A 1213 -16.28 11.67 25.01
N ARG A 1214 -15.76 12.74 24.39
CA ARG A 1214 -15.66 12.84 22.92
C ARG A 1214 -14.80 11.73 22.32
N LEU A 1215 -13.68 11.40 22.96
CA LEU A 1215 -12.82 10.30 22.55
C LEU A 1215 -13.54 8.95 22.64
N TYR A 1216 -14.29 8.69 23.69
CA TYR A 1216 -15.09 7.47 23.84
C TYR A 1216 -16.14 7.33 22.75
N GLN A 1217 -16.85 8.41 22.45
CA GLN A 1217 -17.80 8.45 21.33
C GLN A 1217 -17.10 8.20 19.99
N ARG A 1218 -15.94 8.82 19.79
CA ARG A 1218 -15.12 8.61 18.59
C ARG A 1218 -14.64 7.16 18.49
N ALA A 1219 -14.24 6.54 19.60
CA ALA A 1219 -13.85 5.13 19.65
C ALA A 1219 -15.03 4.22 19.28
N MET A 1220 -16.23 4.50 19.80
CA MET A 1220 -17.44 3.78 19.41
C MET A 1220 -17.76 3.94 17.92
N THR A 1221 -17.68 5.16 17.37
CA THR A 1221 -17.86 5.39 15.93
C THR A 1221 -16.79 4.67 15.10
N ASN A 1222 -15.51 4.75 15.49
CA ASN A 1222 -14.43 4.03 14.81
C ASN A 1222 -14.66 2.51 14.86
N HIS A 1223 -15.19 1.99 15.98
CA HIS A 1223 -15.50 0.58 16.17
C HIS A 1223 -16.68 0.13 15.28
N GLU A 1224 -17.75 0.92 15.26
CA GLU A 1224 -18.90 0.73 14.35
C GLU A 1224 -18.45 0.78 12.89
N GLU A 1225 -17.71 1.83 12.49
CA GLU A 1225 -17.12 1.96 11.15
C GLU A 1225 -16.25 0.75 10.81
N ALA A 1226 -15.35 0.32 11.70
CA ALA A 1226 -14.48 -0.84 11.46
C ALA A 1226 -15.28 -2.14 11.27
N ARG A 1227 -16.37 -2.32 12.04
CA ARG A 1227 -17.27 -3.47 11.89
C ARG A 1227 -18.13 -3.37 10.64
N GLU A 1228 -18.60 -2.19 10.27
CA GLU A 1228 -19.31 -1.93 9.02
C GLU A 1228 -18.39 -2.15 7.81
N TYR A 1229 -17.14 -1.69 7.83
CA TYR A 1229 -16.17 -1.95 6.78
C TYR A 1229 -15.76 -3.43 6.70
N ALA A 1230 -15.70 -4.13 7.84
CA ALA A 1230 -15.47 -5.58 7.88
C ALA A 1230 -16.70 -6.38 7.41
N ALA A 1231 -17.91 -5.83 7.58
CA ALA A 1231 -19.17 -6.40 7.14
C ALA A 1231 -19.59 -5.97 5.73
N ALA A 1232 -19.02 -4.87 5.21
CA ALA A 1232 -19.31 -4.35 3.88
C ALA A 1232 -18.88 -5.38 2.84
N PRO A 1233 -19.74 -5.68 1.85
CA PRO A 1233 -19.34 -6.57 0.77
C PRO A 1233 -18.14 -5.93 0.09
N THR A 1234 -17.03 -6.65 0.08
CA THR A 1234 -15.75 -6.26 -0.52
C THR A 1234 -15.88 -6.24 -2.06
N GLY A 1235 -16.66 -5.28 -2.57
CA GLY A 1235 -16.77 -4.91 -3.98
C GLY A 1235 -15.85 -3.71 -4.30
N PRO A 1236 -15.28 -3.59 -5.51
CA PRO A 1236 -14.03 -2.85 -5.67
C PRO A 1236 -14.13 -1.32 -5.91
N TYR A 1237 -15.32 -0.70 -5.89
CA TYR A 1237 -15.48 0.71 -6.30
C TYR A 1237 -16.55 1.50 -5.53
N THR A 1238 -16.31 1.73 -4.24
CA THR A 1238 -16.79 2.95 -3.57
C THR A 1238 -15.57 3.60 -2.89
N TRP A 1239 -15.08 4.72 -3.45
CA TRP A 1239 -14.02 5.57 -2.86
C TRP A 1239 -14.61 6.94 -2.58
#